data_AF-A0A5C5WXW4-F1
#
_entry.id   AF-A0A5C5WXW4-F1
#
_cell.length_a   1.000
_cell.length_b   1.000
_cell.length_c   1.000
_cell.angle_alpha   90.00
_cell.angle_beta   90.00
_cell.angle_gamma   90.00
#
_symmetry.space_group_name_H-M   'P 1'
#
loop_
_entity.id
_entity.type
_entity.pdbx_description
1 polymer ?
#
loop_
_entity_poly.entity_id
_entity_poly.type
_entity_poly.pdbx_seq_one_letter_code
_entity_poly.pdbx_strand_id
1 'polypeptide(L)'
;MSDDSRLPPDDQTATDHPGEGKAAGEPNAGDQNAGDQNAGSQKDGVSDTSAPGSDPTGNDRDTVRSGSRKAKAFRLDRPLVSRLIGLETEYATLVNDPQNLDREDLPPARLVFEQICEAVQRDQPTVGGLFDSEQLFLASGGAISFESHPSMHSAPGGLVEIATPEVRNPTELLSCQRSIDELASEATFDSETSFDLRILKNSSDALGHVYGCQENYEAEVATGWLLVVYRGFIALLWCMQVISLMVAMPIMLVLISLVGISRLLKSRKDKLAQETEFHDFDDDPLPLDNRDVLASLPTWVSGLLIHSLRLVHLPTVLVLGFVAKHIAFRKQRHYLAPMLISRVALCGAGNLDPDGCYHLSPKAMAIDSVSHMGGFRGERPIFVFGHWLAQFCAKSFLSLTSTRSMFAKRQRLQIGLSDSNMSDLAEYVKVASVSLVLDMIECGYVEGLPIIRQPVESLHRISSDWNLVSRVPTSRGEMTALDIQKVYLNLAKRFVDDAPANMLGDAKLVLYRWQELFDAANAFRQNANDIDMAIGRVDWLTKRNLIDSLGEEAHWTDRKKVDLRYHELSEEGYYSMLMESRPDLRLVTAEQIDRRRRSPPAGSPAARRGWLIREFAGSDEPMQSEWAYAVIGRGRKRRRVDFAKES
;
A
#
# COMPACT_ATOMS: atom_id res chain seq x y z
N MET A 1 -7.03 64.35 -1.09
CA MET A 1 -6.54 65.33 -2.08
C MET A 1 -6.51 64.63 -3.43
N SER A 2 -7.50 64.98 -4.28
CA SER A 2 -7.53 64.99 -5.78
C SER A 2 -6.91 63.81 -6.55
N ASP A 3 -7.52 63.16 -7.55
CA ASP A 3 -8.72 63.32 -8.39
C ASP A 3 -8.96 61.93 -9.01
N ASP A 4 -10.15 61.32 -9.04
CA ASP A 4 -11.31 61.55 -9.92
C ASP A 4 -11.07 61.26 -11.42
N SER A 5 -11.63 60.15 -11.93
CA SER A 5 -12.60 60.17 -13.06
C SER A 5 -13.04 58.79 -13.60
N ARG A 6 -14.34 58.56 -13.43
CA ARG A 6 -15.37 58.11 -14.42
C ARG A 6 -15.54 56.63 -14.85
N LEU A 7 -16.73 56.18 -14.44
CA LEU A 7 -17.66 55.09 -14.77
C LEU A 7 -17.93 54.71 -16.26
N PRO A 8 -18.61 53.54 -16.50
CA PRO A 8 -18.90 52.87 -17.79
C PRO A 8 -20.28 53.29 -18.37
N PRO A 9 -20.94 52.61 -19.36
CA PRO A 9 -21.65 51.32 -19.17
C PRO A 9 -21.89 50.40 -20.42
N ASP A 10 -22.44 49.20 -20.14
CA ASP A 10 -23.44 48.36 -20.83
C ASP A 10 -23.46 48.12 -22.37
N ASP A 11 -23.64 46.85 -22.77
CA ASP A 11 -24.87 46.46 -23.49
C ASP A 11 -25.19 44.95 -23.46
N GLN A 12 -26.48 44.63 -23.31
CA GLN A 12 -27.12 43.32 -23.44
C GLN A 12 -27.89 43.27 -24.77
N THR A 13 -28.03 42.08 -25.38
CA THR A 13 -29.17 41.53 -26.18
C THR A 13 -28.61 40.48 -27.18
N ALA A 14 -28.97 39.20 -27.13
CA ALA A 14 -30.23 38.49 -27.44
C ALA A 14 -30.29 37.96 -28.90
N THR A 15 -30.99 36.82 -29.06
CA THR A 15 -31.40 36.06 -30.29
C THR A 15 -30.37 35.04 -30.83
N ASP A 16 -30.68 33.84 -31.32
CA ASP A 16 -31.94 33.15 -31.69
C ASP A 16 -31.70 31.62 -31.79
N HIS A 17 -32.71 30.82 -31.44
CA HIS A 17 -32.92 29.43 -31.89
C HIS A 17 -33.97 29.48 -33.02
N PRO A 18 -34.02 28.58 -34.03
CA PRO A 18 -34.58 27.23 -33.81
C PRO A 18 -34.14 26.14 -34.84
N GLY A 19 -34.56 24.88 -34.62
CA GLY A 19 -34.76 23.93 -35.74
C GLY A 19 -34.55 22.45 -35.45
N GLU A 20 -35.66 21.73 -35.26
CA GLU A 20 -35.80 20.27 -35.14
C GLU A 20 -35.48 19.49 -36.43
N GLY A 21 -35.18 18.18 -36.33
CA GLY A 21 -35.16 17.27 -37.49
C GLY A 21 -34.89 15.80 -37.18
N LYS A 22 -35.94 14.98 -37.22
CA LYS A 22 -36.03 13.52 -36.99
C LYS A 22 -35.35 12.62 -38.07
N ALA A 23 -35.13 11.36 -37.65
CA ALA A 23 -35.43 10.08 -38.35
C ALA A 23 -34.29 9.25 -38.99
N ALA A 24 -34.08 8.07 -38.39
CA ALA A 24 -34.16 6.70 -38.94
C ALA A 24 -33.43 6.30 -40.24
N GLY A 25 -32.73 5.15 -40.18
CA GLY A 25 -32.50 4.30 -41.36
C GLY A 25 -31.30 3.35 -41.27
N GLU A 26 -31.47 2.16 -40.68
CA GLU A 26 -30.80 0.93 -41.16
C GLU A 26 -31.36 0.55 -42.55
N PRO A 27 -30.61 -0.19 -43.40
CA PRO A 27 -30.79 -1.65 -43.42
C PRO A 27 -29.52 -2.48 -43.76
N ASN A 28 -29.33 -3.55 -42.97
CA ASN A 28 -29.35 -4.98 -43.33
C ASN A 28 -28.41 -5.60 -44.41
N ALA A 29 -27.77 -6.70 -43.96
CA ALA A 29 -27.66 -8.04 -44.56
C ALA A 29 -26.54 -8.45 -45.55
N GLY A 30 -25.96 -9.62 -45.21
CA GLY A 30 -25.47 -10.68 -46.12
C GLY A 30 -23.99 -10.63 -46.48
N ASP A 31 -23.22 -11.73 -46.55
CA ASP A 31 -23.58 -13.14 -46.59
C ASP A 31 -22.34 -14.05 -46.37
N GLN A 32 -22.59 -15.35 -46.21
CA GLN A 32 -21.69 -16.45 -45.89
C GLN A 32 -20.94 -17.05 -47.12
N ASN A 33 -19.77 -17.66 -46.88
CA ASN A 33 -19.21 -18.94 -47.45
C ASN A 33 -17.66 -18.89 -47.49
N ALA A 34 -16.87 -19.82 -46.95
CA ALA A 34 -16.75 -21.28 -47.06
C ALA A 34 -15.79 -21.76 -48.19
N GLY A 35 -14.82 -22.62 -47.81
CA GLY A 35 -13.98 -23.47 -48.67
C GLY A 35 -12.63 -22.84 -49.11
N ASP A 36 -11.51 -23.55 -49.25
CA ASP A 36 -11.25 -24.98 -49.10
C ASP A 36 -9.72 -25.25 -49.03
N GLN A 37 -9.43 -26.47 -48.59
CA GLN A 37 -8.21 -27.25 -48.43
C GLN A 37 -7.03 -27.01 -49.39
N ASN A 38 -5.80 -27.15 -48.86
CA ASN A 38 -4.60 -27.45 -49.66
C ASN A 38 -3.90 -28.69 -49.08
N ALA A 39 -3.78 -29.74 -49.89
CA ALA A 39 -3.12 -31.01 -49.61
C ALA A 39 -1.95 -31.18 -50.59
N GLY A 40 -0.81 -31.70 -50.10
CA GLY A 40 0.32 -32.06 -50.96
C GLY A 40 1.52 -32.52 -50.15
N SER A 41 1.74 -33.83 -50.12
CA SER A 41 2.77 -34.57 -49.40
C SER A 41 3.72 -35.24 -50.39
N GLN A 42 4.97 -35.52 -49.94
CA GLN A 42 5.90 -36.58 -50.41
C GLN A 42 6.60 -36.36 -51.77
N LYS A 43 7.82 -36.83 -52.07
CA LYS A 43 8.96 -37.48 -51.37
C LYS A 43 10.09 -37.67 -52.43
N ASP A 44 11.28 -38.08 -51.96
CA ASP A 44 12.38 -38.74 -52.70
C ASP A 44 13.30 -37.84 -53.58
N GLY A 45 14.63 -38.00 -53.67
CA GLY A 45 15.59 -38.93 -53.07
C GLY A 45 17.04 -38.61 -53.54
N VAL A 46 18.01 -38.90 -52.65
CA VAL A 46 19.37 -39.49 -52.84
C VAL A 46 20.10 -39.33 -54.19
N SER A 47 21.33 -38.76 -54.18
CA SER A 47 22.60 -39.50 -54.40
C SER A 47 23.87 -38.63 -54.54
N ASP A 48 24.92 -39.10 -53.86
CA ASP A 48 26.37 -38.80 -53.85
C ASP A 48 27.06 -38.18 -55.08
N THR A 49 28.15 -37.41 -54.85
CA THR A 49 29.50 -37.69 -55.40
C THR A 49 30.61 -36.74 -54.88
N SER A 50 31.64 -37.36 -54.29
CA SER A 50 33.11 -37.10 -54.37
C SER A 50 33.74 -35.68 -54.31
N ALA A 51 34.65 -35.53 -53.33
CA ALA A 51 35.73 -34.54 -53.15
C ALA A 51 36.86 -34.65 -54.24
N PRO A 52 38.01 -33.92 -54.25
CA PRO A 52 38.59 -32.98 -53.25
C PRO A 52 39.30 -31.70 -53.81
N GLY A 53 39.74 -30.77 -52.94
CA GLY A 53 40.73 -29.74 -53.33
C GLY A 53 40.96 -28.57 -52.35
N SER A 54 42.10 -28.64 -51.62
CA SER A 54 43.01 -27.56 -51.17
C SER A 54 42.51 -26.27 -50.46
N ASP A 55 43.01 -26.11 -49.22
CA ASP A 55 43.21 -24.92 -48.36
C ASP A 55 43.78 -23.64 -49.04
N PRO A 56 43.92 -22.47 -48.34
CA PRO A 56 43.42 -22.06 -47.01
C PRO A 56 42.83 -20.62 -46.98
N THR A 57 42.19 -20.21 -45.87
CA THR A 57 42.45 -18.94 -45.13
C THR A 57 41.37 -18.67 -44.07
N GLY A 58 41.81 -18.60 -42.80
CA GLY A 58 41.32 -17.78 -41.68
C GLY A 58 39.82 -17.56 -41.48
N ASN A 59 39.28 -18.05 -40.37
CA ASN A 59 38.91 -17.15 -39.26
C ASN A 59 38.54 -17.92 -37.99
N ASP A 60 38.82 -17.27 -36.86
CA ASP A 60 38.60 -17.69 -35.49
C ASP A 60 37.27 -18.41 -35.25
N ARG A 61 37.35 -19.58 -34.62
CA ARG A 61 36.23 -20.16 -33.87
C ARG A 61 36.62 -20.22 -32.41
N ASP A 62 36.27 -19.15 -31.69
CA ASP A 62 35.91 -19.24 -30.28
C ASP A 62 34.74 -20.22 -30.16
N THR A 63 35.05 -21.46 -29.85
CA THR A 63 34.09 -22.46 -29.40
C THR A 63 33.47 -21.98 -28.09
N VAL A 64 32.32 -21.31 -28.19
CA VAL A 64 31.38 -21.16 -27.09
C VAL A 64 31.02 -22.58 -26.64
N ARG A 65 31.63 -23.00 -25.54
CA ARG A 65 31.17 -24.14 -24.74
C ARG A 65 29.72 -23.86 -24.38
N SER A 66 28.81 -24.44 -25.14
CA SER A 66 27.44 -24.76 -24.73
C SER A 66 27.54 -25.73 -23.56
N GLY A 67 27.87 -25.17 -22.39
CA GLY A 67 27.69 -25.84 -21.12
C GLY A 67 26.20 -25.97 -20.92
N SER A 68 25.67 -27.17 -21.14
CA SER A 68 24.39 -27.63 -20.61
C SER A 68 24.30 -27.19 -19.15
N ARG A 69 23.65 -26.05 -18.91
CA ARG A 69 23.19 -25.64 -17.59
C ARG A 69 22.20 -26.73 -17.20
N LYS A 70 22.67 -27.72 -16.43
CA LYS A 70 21.79 -28.66 -15.73
C LYS A 70 20.70 -27.82 -15.08
N ALA A 71 19.50 -27.89 -15.63
CA ALA A 71 18.32 -27.24 -15.09
C ALA A 71 18.25 -27.66 -13.63
N LYS A 72 18.58 -26.75 -12.70
CA LYS A 72 18.17 -26.92 -11.31
C LYS A 72 16.67 -27.11 -11.40
N ALA A 73 16.18 -28.30 -11.03
CA ALA A 73 14.77 -28.61 -11.08
C ALA A 73 13.99 -27.44 -10.47
N PHE A 74 13.23 -26.74 -11.32
CA PHE A 74 12.33 -25.67 -10.93
C PHE A 74 11.34 -26.27 -9.92
N ARG A 75 11.53 -26.00 -8.63
CA ARG A 75 10.56 -26.37 -7.59
C ARG A 75 9.62 -25.20 -7.41
N LEU A 76 8.56 -25.20 -8.21
CA LEU A 76 7.41 -24.33 -7.99
C LEU A 76 6.35 -25.12 -7.23
N ASP A 77 6.06 -24.69 -6.00
CA ASP A 77 5.02 -25.30 -5.17
C ASP A 77 3.62 -24.69 -5.45
N ARG A 78 3.57 -23.63 -6.26
CA ARG A 78 2.36 -22.87 -6.63
C ARG A 78 2.57 -22.16 -7.97
N PRO A 79 1.51 -21.80 -8.70
CA PRO A 79 1.61 -20.95 -9.88
C PRO A 79 2.34 -19.64 -9.57
N LEU A 80 3.06 -19.09 -10.52
CA LEU A 80 3.73 -17.79 -10.38
C LEU A 80 2.70 -16.69 -10.07
N VAL A 81 3.11 -15.72 -9.27
CA VAL A 81 2.33 -14.54 -8.88
C VAL A 81 1.03 -14.91 -8.14
N SER A 82 1.01 -16.04 -7.43
CA SER A 82 -0.17 -16.52 -6.64
C SER A 82 -0.04 -16.38 -5.12
N ARG A 83 0.97 -15.62 -4.67
CA ARG A 83 1.23 -15.36 -3.25
C ARG A 83 0.17 -14.45 -2.65
N LEU A 84 -0.05 -14.55 -1.34
CA LEU A 84 -0.91 -13.57 -0.67
C LEU A 84 -0.26 -12.19 -0.72
N ILE A 85 -1.02 -11.21 -1.17
CA ILE A 85 -0.64 -9.80 -1.30
C ILE A 85 -1.75 -8.89 -0.74
N GLY A 86 -1.37 -7.70 -0.32
CA GLY A 86 -2.29 -6.64 0.13
C GLY A 86 -1.60 -5.28 0.17
N LEU A 87 -2.40 -4.23 0.14
CA LEU A 87 -2.03 -2.83 0.33
C LEU A 87 -2.67 -2.27 1.59
N GLU A 88 -1.92 -1.41 2.28
CA GLU A 88 -2.38 -0.54 3.36
C GLU A 88 -2.18 0.89 2.83
N THR A 89 -3.26 1.64 2.58
CA THR A 89 -3.20 2.97 1.95
C THR A 89 -3.66 4.03 2.93
N GLU A 90 -2.77 4.95 3.26
CA GLU A 90 -3.07 6.14 4.07
C GLU A 90 -3.59 7.26 3.16
N TYR A 91 -4.78 7.77 3.47
CA TYR A 91 -5.46 8.86 2.77
C TYR A 91 -5.45 10.12 3.62
N ALA A 92 -5.12 11.26 3.01
CA ALA A 92 -5.21 12.55 3.68
C ALA A 92 -6.60 13.17 3.48
N THR A 93 -7.17 13.70 4.55
CA THR A 93 -8.43 14.44 4.50
C THR A 93 -8.15 15.91 4.21
N LEU A 94 -8.94 16.49 3.30
CA LEU A 94 -8.90 17.89 2.92
C LEU A 94 -10.27 18.49 3.26
N VAL A 95 -10.30 19.57 4.02
CA VAL A 95 -11.49 20.41 4.13
C VAL A 95 -11.41 21.39 2.96
N ASN A 96 -12.31 21.26 1.99
CA ASN A 96 -12.49 22.30 1.01
C ASN A 96 -13.17 23.47 1.73
N ASP A 97 -12.54 24.64 1.64
CA ASP A 97 -12.87 25.77 2.50
C ASP A 97 -13.55 26.88 1.69
N PRO A 98 -14.88 26.81 1.49
CA PRO A 98 -15.63 27.88 0.86
C PRO A 98 -15.84 29.09 1.79
N GLN A 99 -15.50 28.99 3.09
CA GLN A 99 -15.81 29.99 4.12
C GLN A 99 -14.57 30.73 4.66
N ASN A 100 -13.37 30.35 4.22
CA ASN A 100 -12.08 30.89 4.64
C ASN A 100 -11.86 30.72 6.16
N LEU A 101 -12.07 29.48 6.63
CA LEU A 101 -11.96 29.06 8.03
C LEU A 101 -10.54 29.20 8.57
N ASP A 102 -10.43 29.65 9.82
CA ASP A 102 -9.17 29.63 10.53
C ASP A 102 -8.83 28.20 10.97
N ARG A 103 -7.54 27.92 11.19
CA ARG A 103 -7.07 26.58 11.60
C ARG A 103 -7.75 26.08 12.88
N GLU A 104 -8.14 26.98 13.77
CA GLU A 104 -8.80 26.68 15.04
C GLU A 104 -10.25 26.20 14.85
N ASP A 105 -10.88 26.55 13.72
CA ASP A 105 -12.25 26.18 13.37
C ASP A 105 -12.32 24.84 12.62
N LEU A 106 -11.17 24.29 12.21
CA LEU A 106 -11.11 23.00 11.52
C LEU A 106 -11.48 21.85 12.45
N PRO A 107 -12.22 20.83 11.94
CA PRO A 107 -12.67 19.72 12.75
C PRO A 107 -11.48 18.89 13.27
N PRO A 108 -11.59 18.32 14.49
CA PRO A 108 -10.60 17.38 15.00
C PRO A 108 -10.47 16.15 14.10
N ALA A 109 -9.25 15.64 13.95
CA ALA A 109 -8.94 14.43 13.17
C ALA A 109 -9.87 13.26 13.47
N ARG A 110 -10.15 13.05 14.76
CA ARG A 110 -10.98 11.96 15.24
C ARG A 110 -12.44 12.10 14.79
N LEU A 111 -12.98 13.31 14.83
CA LEU A 111 -14.36 13.57 14.38
C LEU A 111 -14.49 13.25 12.88
N VAL A 112 -13.53 13.69 12.07
CA VAL A 112 -13.50 13.39 10.63
C VAL A 112 -13.45 11.88 10.39
N PHE A 113 -12.60 11.16 11.12
CA PHE A 113 -12.50 9.70 11.02
C PHE A 113 -13.79 8.98 11.43
N GLU A 114 -14.42 9.39 12.53
CA GLU A 114 -15.68 8.82 13.01
C GLU A 114 -16.80 9.00 11.98
N GLN A 115 -16.89 10.18 11.36
CA GLN A 115 -17.89 10.48 10.32
C GLN A 115 -17.68 9.64 9.05
N ILE A 116 -16.43 9.45 8.62
CA ILE A 116 -16.11 8.54 7.51
C ILE A 116 -16.50 7.09 7.88
N CYS A 117 -16.20 6.65 9.10
CA CYS A 117 -16.56 5.31 9.57
C CYS A 117 -18.07 5.08 9.61
N GLU A 118 -18.85 6.07 10.07
CA GLU A 118 -20.32 6.02 10.07
C GLU A 118 -20.88 5.92 8.65
N ALA A 119 -20.34 6.69 7.70
CA ALA A 119 -20.71 6.58 6.29
C ALA A 119 -20.40 5.18 5.71
N VAL A 120 -19.22 4.63 5.99
CA VAL A 120 -18.86 3.26 5.57
C VAL A 120 -19.76 2.20 6.21
N GLN A 121 -20.18 2.37 7.46
CA GLN A 121 -21.10 1.46 8.15
C GLN A 121 -22.51 1.47 7.55
N ARG A 122 -22.94 2.59 6.96
CA ARG A 122 -24.19 2.68 6.19
C ARG A 122 -24.09 1.96 4.84
N ASP A 123 -22.91 2.00 4.20
CA ASP A 123 -22.64 1.32 2.93
C ASP A 123 -22.59 -0.21 3.08
N GLN A 124 -21.89 -0.72 4.10
CA GLN A 124 -21.69 -2.16 4.24
C GLN A 124 -21.55 -2.64 5.70
N PRO A 125 -21.84 -3.92 5.96
CA PRO A 125 -21.66 -4.49 7.29
C PRO A 125 -20.19 -4.43 7.74
N THR A 126 -19.98 -4.03 8.99
CA THR A 126 -18.65 -3.97 9.61
C THR A 126 -18.63 -4.60 11.00
N VAL A 127 -17.45 -4.94 11.49
CA VAL A 127 -17.23 -5.36 12.89
C VAL A 127 -15.98 -4.71 13.46
N GLY A 128 -15.98 -4.46 14.76
CA GLY A 128 -14.82 -3.90 15.45
C GLY A 128 -13.62 -4.86 15.48
N GLY A 129 -12.42 -4.27 15.51
CA GLY A 129 -11.17 -4.98 15.72
C GLY A 129 -11.08 -5.60 17.11
N LEU A 130 -10.40 -6.75 17.20
CA LEU A 130 -10.19 -7.45 18.48
C LEU A 130 -9.16 -6.77 19.38
N PHE A 131 -8.13 -6.17 18.77
CA PHE A 131 -6.99 -5.57 19.48
C PHE A 131 -6.91 -4.07 19.38
N ASP A 132 -7.58 -3.51 18.37
CA ASP A 132 -7.70 -2.07 18.15
C ASP A 132 -9.19 -1.76 18.06
N SER A 133 -9.66 -0.91 18.97
CA SER A 133 -11.06 -0.50 19.05
C SER A 133 -11.43 0.52 17.98
N GLU A 134 -10.46 1.22 17.40
CA GLU A 134 -10.68 2.20 16.33
C GLU A 134 -10.62 1.55 14.94
N GLN A 135 -10.18 0.30 14.85
CA GLN A 135 -10.17 -0.47 13.61
C GLN A 135 -11.54 -1.10 13.34
N LEU A 136 -12.05 -0.91 12.13
CA LEU A 136 -13.26 -1.58 11.64
C LEU A 136 -12.91 -2.51 10.49
N PHE A 137 -13.32 -3.77 10.59
CA PHE A 137 -13.22 -4.75 9.52
C PHE A 137 -14.48 -4.71 8.65
N LEU A 138 -14.28 -4.71 7.34
CA LEU A 138 -15.34 -4.54 6.35
C LEU A 138 -15.82 -5.90 5.81
N ALA A 139 -17.09 -5.99 5.40
CA ALA A 139 -17.62 -7.15 4.71
C ALA A 139 -16.90 -7.44 3.37
N SER A 140 -16.38 -6.40 2.71
CA SER A 140 -15.47 -6.50 1.55
C SER A 140 -14.15 -7.22 1.87
N GLY A 141 -13.85 -7.44 3.15
CA GLY A 141 -12.69 -8.15 3.66
C GLY A 141 -11.50 -7.25 4.00
N GLY A 142 -11.56 -5.95 3.67
CA GLY A 142 -10.57 -4.97 4.10
C GLY A 142 -10.75 -4.52 5.55
N ALA A 143 -10.00 -3.49 5.94
CA ALA A 143 -10.17 -2.82 7.23
C ALA A 143 -9.87 -1.32 7.12
N ILE A 144 -10.57 -0.50 7.88
CA ILE A 144 -10.30 0.94 8.07
C ILE A 144 -9.74 1.14 9.47
N SER A 145 -8.69 1.94 9.61
CA SER A 145 -8.00 2.21 10.87
C SER A 145 -7.63 3.69 10.96
N PHE A 146 -7.55 4.20 12.19
CA PHE A 146 -7.18 5.58 12.44
C PHE A 146 -5.66 5.72 12.64
N GLU A 147 -4.95 6.16 11.61
CA GLU A 147 -3.49 6.25 11.62
C GLU A 147 -3.05 7.64 12.12
N SER A 148 -3.25 7.90 13.41
CA SER A 148 -2.73 9.11 14.03
C SER A 148 -2.21 8.88 15.45
N HIS A 149 -1.09 9.52 15.78
CA HIS A 149 -0.55 9.47 17.13
C HIS A 149 -1.61 10.01 18.11
N PRO A 150 -1.84 9.38 19.28
CA PRO A 150 -2.90 9.79 20.20
C PRO A 150 -2.90 11.26 20.61
N SER A 151 -1.74 11.93 20.57
CA SER A 151 -1.63 13.37 20.85
C SER A 151 -2.13 14.29 19.71
N MET A 152 -2.38 13.73 18.52
CA MET A 152 -2.83 14.44 17.33
C MET A 152 -4.33 14.26 17.08
N HIS A 153 -5.02 13.44 17.89
CA HIS A 153 -6.45 13.13 17.73
C HIS A 153 -7.34 14.37 17.84
N SER A 154 -6.93 15.32 18.69
CA SER A 154 -7.61 16.59 18.91
C SER A 154 -7.12 17.72 18.00
N ALA A 155 -6.09 17.48 17.19
CA ALA A 155 -5.58 18.47 16.25
C ALA A 155 -6.34 18.38 14.92
N PRO A 156 -6.47 19.48 14.18
CA PRO A 156 -7.02 19.45 12.83
C PRO A 156 -6.08 18.75 11.85
N GLY A 157 -6.66 18.14 10.82
CA GLY A 157 -5.99 17.22 9.89
C GLY A 157 -6.29 15.76 10.24
N GLY A 158 -5.78 14.80 9.47
CA GLY A 158 -6.04 13.38 9.74
C GLY A 158 -5.59 12.49 8.60
N LEU A 159 -5.16 11.28 8.96
CA LEU A 159 -4.90 10.20 8.01
C LEU A 159 -5.89 9.07 8.31
N VAL A 160 -6.57 8.63 7.27
CA VAL A 160 -7.41 7.43 7.30
C VAL A 160 -6.62 6.33 6.62
N GLU A 161 -6.29 5.25 7.32
CA GLU A 161 -5.69 4.08 6.68
C GLU A 161 -6.80 3.12 6.27
N ILE A 162 -6.84 2.72 5.01
CA ILE A 162 -7.71 1.64 4.54
C ILE A 162 -6.84 0.54 3.90
N ALA A 163 -6.96 -0.66 4.46
CA ALA A 163 -6.25 -1.84 4.04
C ALA A 163 -7.14 -2.73 3.16
N THR A 164 -6.60 -3.14 2.01
CA THR A 164 -7.24 -4.11 1.12
C THR A 164 -7.43 -5.48 1.80
N PRO A 165 -8.42 -6.29 1.39
CA PRO A 165 -8.43 -7.71 1.74
C PRO A 165 -7.16 -8.41 1.24
N GLU A 166 -6.75 -9.52 1.87
CA GLU A 166 -5.69 -10.35 1.31
C GLU A 166 -6.18 -11.02 0.02
N VAL A 167 -5.39 -10.95 -1.03
CA VAL A 167 -5.71 -11.54 -2.34
C VAL A 167 -4.53 -12.33 -2.87
N ARG A 168 -4.74 -13.16 -3.90
CA ARG A 168 -3.68 -13.95 -4.54
C ARG A 168 -3.34 -13.50 -5.96
N ASN A 169 -4.03 -12.50 -6.49
CA ASN A 169 -3.93 -12.06 -7.88
C ASN A 169 -3.75 -10.53 -7.90
N PRO A 170 -2.74 -9.98 -8.61
CA PRO A 170 -2.52 -8.53 -8.67
C PRO A 170 -3.66 -7.73 -9.34
N THR A 171 -4.35 -8.30 -10.34
CA THR A 171 -5.52 -7.67 -10.96
C THR A 171 -6.66 -7.57 -9.97
N GLU A 172 -6.90 -8.63 -9.19
CA GLU A 172 -7.90 -8.61 -8.10
C GLU A 172 -7.52 -7.60 -7.01
N LEU A 173 -6.22 -7.46 -6.71
CA LEU A 173 -5.74 -6.44 -5.77
C LEU A 173 -6.05 -5.03 -6.26
N LEU A 174 -5.76 -4.76 -7.53
CA LEU A 174 -6.07 -3.46 -8.15
C LEU A 174 -7.57 -3.18 -8.07
N SER A 175 -8.44 -4.15 -8.40
CA SER A 175 -9.89 -3.97 -8.26
C SER A 175 -10.30 -3.70 -6.81
N CYS A 176 -9.67 -4.35 -5.82
CA CYS A 176 -9.95 -4.09 -4.40
C CYS A 176 -9.48 -2.70 -3.97
N GLN A 177 -8.32 -2.26 -4.45
CA GLN A 177 -7.78 -0.94 -4.14
C GLN A 177 -8.64 0.17 -4.77
N ARG A 178 -9.12 0.01 -6.00
CA ARG A 178 -10.09 0.94 -6.61
C ARG A 178 -11.43 0.95 -5.92
N SER A 179 -11.89 -0.20 -5.44
CA SER A 179 -13.11 -0.26 -4.63
C SER A 179 -12.95 0.48 -3.30
N ILE A 180 -11.76 0.47 -2.72
CA ILE A 180 -11.46 1.25 -1.51
C ILE A 180 -11.37 2.74 -1.84
N ASP A 181 -10.76 3.12 -2.97
CA ASP A 181 -10.69 4.50 -3.42
C ASP A 181 -12.10 5.09 -3.61
N GLU A 182 -13.01 4.36 -4.27
CA GLU A 182 -14.43 4.75 -4.42
C GLU A 182 -15.15 4.81 -3.06
N LEU A 183 -15.00 3.78 -2.22
CA LEU A 183 -15.60 3.77 -0.88
C LEU A 183 -15.16 4.97 -0.04
N ALA A 184 -13.87 5.33 -0.09
CA ALA A 184 -13.33 6.43 0.70
C ALA A 184 -13.80 7.79 0.17
N SER A 185 -13.87 7.95 -1.15
CA SER A 185 -14.40 9.16 -1.80
C SER A 185 -15.88 9.36 -1.44
N GLU A 186 -16.70 8.33 -1.62
CA GLU A 186 -18.13 8.38 -1.31
C GLU A 186 -18.39 8.55 0.18
N ALA A 187 -17.68 7.84 1.05
CA ALA A 187 -17.86 7.98 2.50
C ALA A 187 -17.51 9.40 3.00
N THR A 188 -16.59 10.08 2.32
CA THR A 188 -16.26 11.47 2.63
C THR A 188 -17.36 12.41 2.11
N PHE A 189 -17.88 12.18 0.91
CA PHE A 189 -18.98 12.96 0.33
C PHE A 189 -20.30 12.81 1.12
N ASP A 190 -20.61 11.59 1.56
CA ASP A 190 -21.82 11.25 2.32
C ASP A 190 -21.70 11.54 3.83
N SER A 191 -20.56 12.06 4.28
CA SER A 191 -20.34 12.39 5.68
C SER A 191 -21.29 13.52 6.13
N GLU A 192 -21.95 13.35 7.28
CA GLU A 192 -22.93 14.31 7.79
C GLU A 192 -22.24 15.46 8.55
N THR A 193 -21.24 16.07 7.92
CA THR A 193 -20.48 17.18 8.51
C THR A 193 -20.95 18.53 7.98
N SER A 194 -20.73 19.58 8.75
CA SER A 194 -20.95 20.96 8.28
C SER A 194 -19.90 21.44 7.27
N PHE A 195 -18.91 20.61 6.95
CA PHE A 195 -17.74 20.95 6.13
C PHE A 195 -17.78 20.19 4.81
N ASP A 196 -17.26 20.79 3.74
CA ASP A 196 -17.03 20.08 2.48
C ASP A 196 -15.74 19.24 2.62
N LEU A 197 -15.91 17.98 3.01
CA LEU A 197 -14.79 17.05 3.18
C LEU A 197 -14.43 16.39 1.85
N ARG A 198 -13.13 16.34 1.58
CA ARG A 198 -12.52 15.69 0.43
C ARG A 198 -11.38 14.78 0.89
N ILE A 199 -10.96 13.88 0.01
CA ILE A 199 -9.94 12.89 0.34
C ILE A 199 -8.89 12.79 -0.76
N LEU A 200 -7.62 12.72 -0.35
CA LEU A 200 -6.46 12.67 -1.21
C LEU A 200 -5.74 11.33 -1.04
N LYS A 201 -5.45 10.65 -2.17
CA LYS A 201 -4.63 9.44 -2.24
C LYS A 201 -3.18 9.78 -2.58
N ASN A 202 -2.54 10.64 -1.79
CA ASN A 202 -1.16 11.11 -1.99
C ASN A 202 -0.19 10.46 -0.97
N SER A 203 1.02 11.00 -0.89
CA SER A 203 2.06 10.53 0.04
C SER A 203 2.78 11.66 0.79
N SER A 204 2.35 12.90 0.60
CA SER A 204 2.88 14.05 1.33
C SER A 204 1.95 15.26 1.30
N ASP A 205 1.87 15.98 2.41
CA ASP A 205 1.07 17.20 2.52
C ASP A 205 1.84 18.47 2.09
N ALA A 206 1.18 19.63 2.22
CA ALA A 206 1.77 20.93 1.94
C ALA A 206 2.90 21.32 2.93
N LEU A 207 2.92 20.71 4.12
CA LEU A 207 3.90 20.98 5.18
C LEU A 207 5.14 20.05 5.08
N GLY A 208 5.14 19.13 4.12
CA GLY A 208 6.22 18.17 3.92
C GLY A 208 6.17 16.96 4.85
N HIS A 209 5.06 16.75 5.58
CA HIS A 209 4.84 15.46 6.25
C HIS A 209 4.65 14.38 5.18
N VAL A 210 5.20 13.20 5.45
CA VAL A 210 5.19 12.07 4.50
C VAL A 210 4.48 10.90 5.14
N TYR A 211 3.58 10.32 4.35
CA TYR A 211 2.69 9.21 4.67
C TYR A 211 2.48 8.38 3.38
N GLY A 212 1.58 7.40 3.38
CA GLY A 212 1.06 6.81 2.15
C GLY A 212 1.01 5.29 2.16
N CYS A 213 1.29 4.67 1.03
CA CYS A 213 1.01 3.25 0.83
C CYS A 213 2.07 2.30 1.40
N GLN A 214 1.66 1.19 2.00
CA GLN A 214 2.52 0.08 2.39
C GLN A 214 2.11 -1.19 1.64
N GLU A 215 3.08 -1.92 1.12
CA GLU A 215 2.83 -3.17 0.40
C GLU A 215 3.12 -4.39 1.27
N ASN A 216 2.24 -5.38 1.24
CA ASN A 216 2.33 -6.58 2.05
C ASN A 216 2.40 -7.82 1.15
N TYR A 217 3.42 -8.67 1.36
CA TYR A 217 3.63 -9.90 0.60
C TYR A 217 3.87 -11.09 1.51
N GLU A 218 3.26 -12.23 1.21
CA GLU A 218 3.68 -13.50 1.79
C GLU A 218 5.00 -13.96 1.16
N ALA A 219 6.05 -14.11 1.96
CA ALA A 219 7.37 -14.56 1.51
C ALA A 219 8.03 -15.53 2.50
N GLU A 220 9.01 -16.29 2.03
CA GLU A 220 9.81 -17.15 2.91
C GLU A 220 10.78 -16.35 3.77
N VAL A 221 10.61 -16.42 5.09
CA VAL A 221 11.42 -15.66 6.05
C VAL A 221 12.90 -16.05 6.03
N ALA A 222 13.17 -17.34 5.85
CA ALA A 222 14.50 -17.92 5.76
C ALA A 222 14.44 -19.34 5.14
N THR A 223 15.58 -19.84 4.67
CA THR A 223 15.72 -21.18 4.06
C THR A 223 16.89 -21.96 4.66
N GLY A 224 16.81 -23.29 4.68
CA GLY A 224 17.87 -24.17 5.16
C GLY A 224 18.25 -23.93 6.62
N TRP A 225 19.55 -23.89 6.92
CA TRP A 225 20.08 -23.64 8.27
C TRP A 225 19.60 -22.33 8.88
N LEU A 226 19.49 -21.25 8.07
CA LEU A 226 19.01 -19.96 8.56
C LEU A 226 17.57 -20.02 9.11
N LEU A 227 16.74 -20.93 8.61
CA LEU A 227 15.38 -21.13 9.14
C LEU A 227 15.39 -21.75 10.54
N VAL A 228 16.34 -22.65 10.82
CA VAL A 228 16.54 -23.23 12.16
C VAL A 228 17.01 -22.15 13.12
N VAL A 229 17.99 -21.35 12.71
CA VAL A 229 18.49 -20.20 13.48
C VAL A 229 17.35 -19.21 13.78
N TYR A 230 16.57 -18.84 12.75
CA TYR A 230 15.39 -17.99 12.90
C TYR A 230 14.41 -18.54 13.95
N ARG A 231 14.03 -19.82 13.85
CA ARG A 231 13.12 -20.46 14.82
C ARG A 231 13.70 -20.48 16.23
N GLY A 232 15.00 -20.65 16.38
CA GLY A 232 15.70 -20.53 17.67
C GLY A 232 15.56 -19.14 18.28
N PHE A 233 15.73 -18.08 17.49
CA PHE A 233 15.50 -16.71 17.95
C PHE A 233 14.03 -16.42 18.27
N ILE A 234 13.07 -16.95 17.50
CA ILE A 234 11.65 -16.81 17.83
C ILE A 234 11.33 -17.52 19.15
N ALA A 235 11.90 -18.71 19.40
CA ALA A 235 11.75 -19.39 20.69
C ALA A 235 12.35 -18.57 21.85
N LEU A 236 13.53 -17.97 21.64
CA LEU A 236 14.16 -17.05 22.61
C LEU A 236 13.27 -15.84 22.90
N LEU A 237 12.76 -15.19 21.85
CA LEU A 237 11.84 -14.05 21.96
C LEU A 237 10.56 -14.44 22.71
N TRP A 238 10.05 -15.65 22.46
CA TRP A 238 8.89 -16.19 23.18
C TRP A 238 9.19 -16.36 24.68
N CYS A 239 10.35 -16.90 25.04
CA CYS A 239 10.78 -16.97 26.45
C CYS A 239 10.94 -15.59 27.08
N MET A 240 11.56 -14.64 26.37
CA MET A 240 11.69 -13.25 26.83
C MET A 240 10.33 -12.59 27.03
N GLN A 241 9.35 -12.89 26.17
CA GLN A 241 8.00 -12.36 26.28
C GLN A 241 7.30 -12.85 27.55
N VAL A 242 7.46 -14.13 27.91
CA VAL A 242 6.90 -14.68 29.16
C VAL A 242 7.52 -13.97 30.37
N ILE A 243 8.84 -13.75 30.37
CA ILE A 243 9.53 -13.02 31.44
C ILE A 243 9.04 -11.57 31.51
N SER A 244 8.94 -10.89 30.36
CA SER A 244 8.45 -9.53 30.25
C SER A 244 7.02 -9.39 30.79
N LEU A 245 6.14 -10.34 30.50
CA LEU A 245 4.77 -10.39 31.03
C LEU A 245 4.77 -10.56 32.55
N MET A 246 5.61 -11.46 33.09
CA MET A 246 5.72 -11.68 34.55
C MET A 246 6.19 -10.42 35.29
N VAL A 247 7.07 -9.62 34.68
CA VAL A 247 7.56 -8.36 35.26
C VAL A 247 6.55 -7.21 35.06
N ALA A 248 5.88 -7.15 33.92
CA ALA A 248 4.92 -6.09 33.60
C ALA A 248 3.59 -6.22 34.34
N MET A 249 3.13 -7.44 34.65
CA MET A 249 1.85 -7.68 35.34
C MET A 249 1.74 -6.98 36.71
N PRO A 250 2.72 -7.07 37.62
CA PRO A 250 2.70 -6.31 38.88
C PRO A 250 2.64 -4.79 38.66
N ILE A 251 3.36 -4.27 37.66
CA ILE A 251 3.37 -2.84 37.32
C ILE A 251 1.99 -2.40 36.86
N MET A 252 1.34 -3.20 36.00
CA MET A 252 -0.03 -2.97 35.52
C MET A 252 -1.07 -3.07 36.64
N LEU A 253 -0.91 -3.99 37.59
CA LEU A 253 -1.80 -4.09 38.76
C LEU A 253 -1.68 -2.87 39.67
N VAL A 254 -0.47 -2.36 39.90
CA VAL A 254 -0.23 -1.11 40.63
C VAL A 254 -0.88 0.06 39.91
N LEU A 255 -0.78 0.12 38.58
CA LEU A 255 -1.43 1.14 37.75
C LEU A 255 -2.95 1.12 37.91
N ILE A 256 -3.58 -0.04 37.71
CA ILE A 256 -5.04 -0.20 37.82
C ILE A 256 -5.50 0.16 39.23
N SER A 257 -4.73 -0.21 40.25
CA SER A 257 -5.01 0.14 41.65
C SER A 257 -4.92 1.65 41.88
N LEU A 258 -3.88 2.32 41.38
CA LEU A 258 -3.71 3.77 41.48
C LEU A 258 -4.85 4.52 40.79
N VAL A 259 -5.28 4.07 39.61
CA VAL A 259 -6.40 4.69 38.89
C VAL A 259 -7.72 4.41 39.61
N GLY A 260 -7.93 3.19 40.10
CA GLY A 260 -9.10 2.85 40.93
C GLY A 260 -9.19 3.72 42.18
N ILE A 261 -8.07 3.95 42.87
CA ILE A 261 -7.98 4.84 44.04
C ILE A 261 -8.25 6.30 43.62
N SER A 262 -7.64 6.79 42.53
CA SER A 262 -7.87 8.14 42.01
C SER A 262 -9.35 8.38 41.70
N ARG A 263 -10.01 7.42 41.06
CA ARG A 263 -11.46 7.48 40.76
C ARG A 263 -12.31 7.44 42.02
N LEU A 264 -11.97 6.60 43.00
CA LEU A 264 -12.66 6.56 44.30
C LEU A 264 -12.50 7.89 45.04
N LEU A 265 -11.32 8.51 45.00
CA LEU A 265 -11.05 9.81 45.61
C LEU A 265 -11.79 10.94 44.87
N LYS A 266 -11.83 10.91 43.54
CA LYS A 266 -12.57 11.87 42.72
C LYS A 266 -14.08 11.74 42.95
N SER A 267 -14.63 10.53 42.92
CA SER A 267 -16.04 10.26 43.25
C SER A 267 -16.40 10.68 44.68
N ARG A 268 -15.50 10.49 45.65
CA ARG A 268 -15.71 11.01 47.01
C ARG A 268 -15.69 12.54 47.08
N LYS A 269 -14.81 13.20 46.31
CA LYS A 269 -14.71 14.65 46.22
C LYS A 269 -15.92 15.26 45.51
N ASP A 270 -16.38 14.62 44.45
CA ASP A 270 -17.58 15.00 43.69
C ASP A 270 -18.83 14.79 44.55
N LYS A 271 -18.91 13.70 45.34
CA LYS A 271 -19.97 13.50 46.36
C LYS A 271 -19.93 14.55 47.48
N LEU A 272 -18.74 14.98 47.90
CA LEU A 272 -18.59 16.06 48.89
C LEU A 272 -18.96 17.44 48.32
N ALA A 273 -18.78 17.64 47.01
CA ALA A 273 -19.19 18.85 46.30
C ALA A 273 -20.71 18.87 46.02
N GLN A 274 -21.31 17.71 45.75
CA GLN A 274 -22.75 17.52 45.55
C GLN A 274 -23.59 17.71 46.82
N GLU A 275 -23.00 17.67 48.02
CA GLU A 275 -23.69 18.10 49.25
C GLU A 275 -23.88 19.64 49.34
N THR A 276 -23.40 20.41 48.34
CA THR A 276 -23.49 21.88 48.35
C THR A 276 -24.42 22.48 47.28
N GLU A 277 -24.84 21.74 46.24
CA GLU A 277 -25.78 22.24 45.21
C GLU A 277 -26.72 21.13 44.68
N PHE A 278 -28.03 21.43 44.65
CA PHE A 278 -29.12 20.58 44.11
C PHE A 278 -29.28 20.78 42.59
N HIS A 279 -29.09 19.74 41.77
CA HIS A 279 -30.07 19.22 40.76
C HIS A 279 -29.53 18.04 39.91
N ASP A 280 -30.50 17.31 39.34
CA ASP A 280 -30.52 16.16 38.40
C ASP A 280 -29.39 16.03 37.36
N PHE A 281 -29.00 14.78 37.06
CA PHE A 281 -29.36 14.08 35.81
C PHE A 281 -28.87 12.61 35.83
N ASP A 282 -29.69 11.71 35.28
CA ASP A 282 -29.37 10.31 34.95
C ASP A 282 -28.36 10.26 33.81
N ASP A 283 -27.24 9.55 33.99
CA ASP A 283 -26.37 9.11 32.91
C ASP A 283 -25.92 7.66 33.17
N ASP A 284 -26.32 6.77 32.26
CA ASP A 284 -25.90 5.37 32.22
C ASP A 284 -24.40 5.27 31.85
N PRO A 285 -23.61 4.37 32.48
CA PRO A 285 -22.17 4.30 32.20
C PRO A 285 -21.90 3.59 30.86
N LEU A 286 -21.43 4.37 29.88
CA LEU A 286 -20.83 3.88 28.63
C LEU A 286 -19.60 2.98 28.90
N PRO A 287 -19.27 2.04 27.98
CA PRO A 287 -18.16 1.11 28.18
C PRO A 287 -16.81 1.84 28.13
N LEU A 288 -15.99 1.57 29.15
CA LEU A 288 -14.67 2.16 29.39
C LEU A 288 -13.65 1.88 28.27
N ASP A 289 -13.14 2.95 27.66
CA ASP A 289 -11.90 2.93 26.87
C ASP A 289 -10.68 2.95 27.82
N ASN A 290 -9.61 2.23 27.47
CA ASN A 290 -8.37 2.17 28.24
C ASN A 290 -7.65 3.54 28.34
N ARG A 291 -8.08 4.53 27.56
CA ARG A 291 -7.45 5.85 27.40
C ARG A 291 -7.86 6.85 28.49
N ASP A 292 -9.10 6.78 28.98
CA ASP A 292 -9.59 7.59 30.13
C ASP A 292 -8.85 7.27 31.43
N VAL A 293 -8.24 6.08 31.50
CA VAL A 293 -7.46 5.60 32.63
C VAL A 293 -6.11 6.32 32.70
N LEU A 294 -5.39 6.48 31.58
CA LEU A 294 -4.08 7.14 31.55
C LEU A 294 -4.20 8.67 31.64
N ALA A 295 -5.23 9.26 31.04
CA ALA A 295 -5.49 10.70 31.09
C ALA A 295 -5.82 11.21 32.51
N SER A 296 -6.28 10.33 33.39
CA SER A 296 -6.59 10.64 34.79
C SER A 296 -5.36 10.72 35.71
N LEU A 297 -4.16 10.36 35.21
CA LEU A 297 -2.91 10.36 35.98
C LEU A 297 -2.08 11.62 35.68
N PRO A 298 -1.31 12.14 36.65
CA PRO A 298 -0.34 13.20 36.38
C PRO A 298 0.65 12.79 35.28
N THR A 299 0.99 13.71 34.37
CA THR A 299 1.84 13.45 33.19
C THR A 299 3.23 12.88 33.54
N TRP A 300 3.77 13.21 34.72
CA TRP A 300 5.04 12.65 35.19
C TRP A 300 4.91 11.17 35.60
N VAL A 301 3.75 10.76 36.14
CA VAL A 301 3.46 9.38 36.52
C VAL A 301 3.32 8.53 35.26
N SER A 302 2.51 8.97 34.30
CA SER A 302 2.34 8.28 33.02
C SER A 302 3.67 8.20 32.25
N GLY A 303 4.47 9.26 32.25
CA GLY A 303 5.82 9.26 31.67
C GLY A 303 6.75 8.22 32.29
N LEU A 304 6.81 8.15 33.63
CA LEU A 304 7.62 7.16 34.35
C LEU A 304 7.19 5.72 34.05
N LEU A 305 5.88 5.48 33.96
CA LEU A 305 5.30 4.16 33.66
C LEU A 305 5.60 3.71 32.24
N ILE A 306 5.39 4.57 31.25
CA ILE A 306 5.73 4.30 29.85
C ILE A 306 7.23 4.01 29.74
N HIS A 307 8.08 4.79 30.43
CA HIS A 307 9.52 4.55 30.45
C HIS A 307 9.87 3.20 31.07
N SER A 308 9.25 2.84 32.19
CA SER A 308 9.45 1.54 32.86
C SER A 308 9.05 0.38 31.96
N LEU A 309 7.89 0.47 31.29
CA LEU A 309 7.43 -0.54 30.34
C LEU A 309 8.37 -0.65 29.13
N ARG A 310 8.87 0.48 28.61
CA ARG A 310 9.89 0.50 27.55
C ARG A 310 11.18 -0.20 27.97
N LEU A 311 11.65 0.00 29.20
CA LEU A 311 12.84 -0.69 29.72
C LEU A 311 12.62 -2.20 29.83
N VAL A 312 11.43 -2.63 30.25
CA VAL A 312 11.07 -4.06 30.33
C VAL A 312 11.07 -4.72 28.94
N HIS A 313 10.57 -4.04 27.91
CA HIS A 313 10.54 -4.57 26.55
C HIS A 313 11.82 -4.34 25.75
N LEU A 314 12.72 -3.45 26.19
CA LEU A 314 13.94 -3.09 25.45
C LEU A 314 14.77 -4.31 25.02
N PRO A 315 15.05 -5.33 25.87
CA PRO A 315 15.79 -6.52 25.44
C PRO A 315 15.09 -7.28 24.31
N THR A 316 13.76 -7.42 24.38
CA THR A 316 12.95 -8.05 23.33
C THR A 316 13.06 -7.27 22.03
N VAL A 317 12.96 -5.94 22.08
CA VAL A 317 13.10 -5.06 20.90
C VAL A 317 14.50 -5.17 20.27
N LEU A 318 15.56 -5.25 21.09
CA LEU A 318 16.93 -5.41 20.60
C LEU A 318 17.12 -6.74 19.87
N VAL A 319 16.64 -7.84 20.43
CA VAL A 319 16.72 -9.17 19.80
C VAL A 319 15.86 -9.20 18.52
N LEU A 320 14.66 -8.64 18.56
CA LEU A 320 13.78 -8.56 17.40
C LEU A 320 14.43 -7.73 16.28
N GLY A 321 15.04 -6.60 16.62
CA GLY A 321 15.81 -5.75 15.70
C GLY A 321 16.99 -6.50 15.09
N PHE A 322 17.70 -7.31 15.87
CA PHE A 322 18.76 -8.18 15.37
C PHE A 322 18.24 -9.20 14.35
N VAL A 323 17.12 -9.87 14.65
CA VAL A 323 16.48 -10.85 13.75
C VAL A 323 16.06 -10.18 12.45
N ALA A 324 15.36 -9.05 12.52
CA ALA A 324 14.90 -8.32 11.34
C ALA A 324 16.07 -7.86 10.45
N LYS A 325 17.13 -7.33 11.07
CA LYS A 325 18.28 -6.78 10.34
C LYS A 325 19.16 -7.87 9.71
N HIS A 326 19.38 -8.99 10.39
CA HIS A 326 20.41 -9.97 9.98
C HIS A 326 19.87 -11.31 9.48
N ILE A 327 18.65 -11.69 9.85
CA ILE A 327 18.12 -13.04 9.62
C ILE A 327 16.91 -12.99 8.70
N ALA A 328 15.87 -12.24 9.09
CA ALA A 328 14.59 -12.21 8.39
C ALA A 328 14.76 -11.67 6.96
N PHE A 329 14.18 -12.40 6.01
CA PHE A 329 14.10 -12.05 4.59
C PHE A 329 15.45 -11.67 3.98
N ARG A 330 16.57 -12.20 4.50
CA ARG A 330 17.91 -11.74 4.12
C ARG A 330 18.16 -11.78 2.61
N LYS A 331 17.74 -12.87 1.95
CA LYS A 331 17.90 -13.03 0.49
C LYS A 331 16.99 -12.06 -0.26
N GLN A 332 15.72 -11.96 0.16
CA GLN A 332 14.75 -11.07 -0.45
C GLN A 332 15.21 -9.62 -0.33
N ARG A 333 15.59 -9.14 0.86
CA ARG A 333 16.09 -7.77 1.04
C ARG A 333 17.32 -7.47 0.19
N HIS A 334 18.24 -8.42 0.08
CA HIS A 334 19.46 -8.24 -0.69
C HIS A 334 19.20 -8.09 -2.20
N TYR A 335 18.32 -8.92 -2.77
CA TYR A 335 18.03 -8.91 -4.21
C TYR A 335 16.83 -8.04 -4.60
N LEU A 336 15.97 -7.65 -3.66
CA LEU A 336 14.78 -6.84 -3.96
C LEU A 336 15.06 -5.34 -3.79
N ALA A 337 15.97 -4.94 -2.88
CA ALA A 337 16.27 -3.52 -2.66
C ALA A 337 16.66 -2.75 -3.94
N PRO A 338 17.52 -3.26 -4.84
CA PRO A 338 17.88 -2.55 -6.07
C PRO A 338 16.70 -2.35 -7.02
N MET A 339 15.80 -3.34 -7.08
CA MET A 339 14.56 -3.24 -7.84
C MET A 339 13.64 -2.17 -7.26
N LEU A 340 13.42 -2.16 -5.94
CA LEU A 340 12.55 -1.17 -5.28
C LEU A 340 13.10 0.26 -5.43
N ILE A 341 14.41 0.43 -5.28
CA ILE A 341 15.07 1.74 -5.40
C ILE A 341 14.92 2.31 -6.82
N SER A 342 15.14 1.47 -7.83
CA SER A 342 15.01 1.90 -9.23
C SER A 342 13.56 1.99 -9.72
N ARG A 343 12.62 1.29 -9.06
CA ARG A 343 11.18 1.31 -9.39
C ARG A 343 10.57 2.69 -9.20
N VAL A 344 11.16 3.56 -8.36
CA VAL A 344 10.72 4.96 -8.19
C VAL A 344 10.66 5.72 -9.52
N ALA A 345 11.51 5.39 -10.49
CA ALA A 345 11.45 5.96 -11.84
C ALA A 345 10.19 5.57 -12.62
N LEU A 346 9.55 4.45 -12.28
CA LEU A 346 8.36 3.94 -12.96
C LEU A 346 7.07 4.23 -12.17
N CYS A 347 7.09 3.99 -10.86
CA CYS A 347 5.90 4.00 -10.00
C CYS A 347 5.88 5.18 -9.00
N GLY A 348 6.82 6.13 -9.11
CA GLY A 348 6.79 7.34 -8.29
C GLY A 348 5.53 8.17 -8.57
N ALA A 349 4.94 8.74 -7.52
CA ALA A 349 3.78 9.62 -7.63
C ALA A 349 4.16 11.09 -7.88
N GLY A 350 5.44 11.42 -7.74
CA GLY A 350 5.97 12.77 -7.84
C GLY A 350 5.64 13.62 -6.62
N ASN A 351 6.47 14.62 -6.29
CA ASN A 351 6.14 15.62 -5.27
C ASN A 351 6.89 16.92 -5.54
N LEU A 352 6.20 18.05 -5.34
CA LEU A 352 6.83 19.36 -5.27
C LEU A 352 7.15 19.66 -3.81
N ASP A 353 8.44 19.79 -3.48
CA ASP A 353 8.87 20.13 -2.13
C ASP A 353 8.69 21.64 -1.81
N PRO A 354 8.86 22.05 -0.54
CA PRO A 354 8.76 23.45 -0.15
C PRO A 354 9.80 24.37 -0.81
N ASP A 355 10.93 23.81 -1.26
CA ASP A 355 12.00 24.55 -1.95
C ASP A 355 11.73 24.69 -3.46
N GLY A 356 10.60 24.16 -3.95
CA GLY A 356 10.22 24.20 -5.37
C GLY A 356 10.91 23.16 -6.24
N CYS A 357 11.65 22.22 -5.65
CA CYS A 357 12.26 21.10 -6.35
C CYS A 357 11.25 19.96 -6.54
N TYR A 358 11.28 19.35 -7.72
CA TYR A 358 10.40 18.24 -8.06
C TYR A 358 11.14 16.91 -7.93
N HIS A 359 10.60 16.03 -7.09
CA HIS A 359 11.16 14.70 -6.83
C HIS A 359 10.23 13.62 -7.40
N LEU A 360 10.79 12.49 -7.79
CA LEU A 360 10.04 11.33 -8.29
C LEU A 360 9.13 10.71 -7.22
N SER A 361 9.58 10.69 -5.96
CA SER A 361 8.82 10.11 -4.85
C SER A 361 9.08 10.88 -3.54
N PRO A 362 8.04 11.38 -2.86
CA PRO A 362 8.19 11.96 -1.52
C PRO A 362 8.61 10.88 -0.51
N LYS A 363 8.13 9.65 -0.67
CA LYS A 363 8.43 8.56 0.25
C LYS A 363 9.89 8.14 0.17
N ALA A 364 10.45 8.09 -1.04
CA ALA A 364 11.87 7.83 -1.26
C ALA A 364 12.76 8.83 -0.51
N MET A 365 12.40 10.13 -0.53
CA MET A 365 13.14 11.18 0.20
C MET A 365 13.03 11.03 1.72
N ALA A 366 11.94 10.46 2.22
CA ALA A 366 11.73 10.22 3.64
C ALA A 366 12.42 8.96 4.19
N ILE A 367 12.83 8.02 3.34
CA ILE A 367 13.49 6.79 3.78
C ILE A 367 14.87 7.09 4.36
N ASP A 368 15.17 6.55 5.54
CA ASP A 368 16.45 6.72 6.25
C ASP A 368 17.27 5.43 6.37
N SER A 369 16.66 4.27 6.12
CA SER A 369 17.24 2.98 6.41
C SER A 369 16.71 1.87 5.51
N VAL A 370 17.45 0.76 5.41
CA VAL A 370 17.03 -0.38 4.58
C VAL A 370 15.99 -1.24 5.29
N SER A 371 16.16 -1.50 6.58
CA SER A 371 15.28 -2.37 7.35
C SER A 371 15.24 -1.96 8.80
N HIS A 372 14.05 -1.70 9.32
CA HIS A 372 13.83 -1.32 10.72
C HIS A 372 12.40 -1.64 11.17
N MET A 373 12.10 -1.41 12.45
CA MET A 373 10.77 -1.62 13.03
C MET A 373 9.77 -0.50 12.70
N GLY A 374 10.21 0.66 12.18
CA GLY A 374 9.30 1.67 11.64
C GLY A 374 8.50 2.51 12.65
N GLY A 375 8.88 2.53 13.94
CA GLY A 375 8.05 3.22 14.96
C GLY A 375 8.63 3.34 16.36
N PHE A 376 9.72 2.64 16.69
CA PHE A 376 10.32 2.76 18.03
C PHE A 376 11.06 4.08 18.24
N ARG A 377 11.72 4.62 17.20
CA ARG A 377 12.35 5.96 17.21
C ARG A 377 11.91 6.85 16.04
N GLY A 378 10.87 6.44 15.30
CA GLY A 378 10.40 7.13 14.11
C GLY A 378 11.22 6.85 12.84
N GLU A 379 11.98 5.74 12.79
CA GLU A 379 12.75 5.39 11.60
C GLU A 379 11.83 5.05 10.41
N ARG A 380 12.25 5.35 9.19
CA ARG A 380 11.47 5.10 7.96
C ARG A 380 12.23 4.13 7.03
N PRO A 381 12.04 2.81 7.19
CA PRO A 381 12.80 1.82 6.42
C PRO A 381 12.12 1.39 5.12
N ILE A 382 12.91 0.92 4.14
CA ILE A 382 12.38 0.24 2.95
C ILE A 382 11.59 -1.03 3.33
N PHE A 383 12.15 -1.85 4.23
CA PHE A 383 11.52 -3.05 4.76
C PHE A 383 11.06 -2.82 6.20
N VAL A 384 9.76 -2.86 6.41
CA VAL A 384 9.10 -2.50 7.66
C VAL A 384 8.80 -3.75 8.49
N PHE A 385 9.14 -3.73 9.78
CA PHE A 385 8.90 -4.82 10.72
C PHE A 385 8.01 -4.42 11.91
N GLY A 386 7.31 -3.28 11.81
CA GLY A 386 6.46 -2.75 12.89
C GLY A 386 5.36 -3.73 13.33
N HIS A 387 4.80 -4.47 12.38
CA HIS A 387 3.80 -5.50 12.69
C HIS A 387 4.34 -6.65 13.55
N TRP A 388 5.65 -6.96 13.51
CA TRP A 388 6.26 -7.94 14.42
C TRP A 388 6.42 -7.37 15.82
N LEU A 389 6.75 -6.08 15.92
CA LEU A 389 6.81 -5.38 17.20
C LEU A 389 5.44 -5.36 17.86
N ALA A 390 4.37 -5.04 17.11
CA ALA A 390 3.00 -5.09 17.61
C ALA A 390 2.60 -6.49 18.08
N GLN A 391 3.02 -7.54 17.36
CA GLN A 391 2.72 -8.93 17.72
C GLN A 391 3.41 -9.36 19.03
N PHE A 392 4.68 -9.00 19.24
CA PHE A 392 5.40 -9.33 20.47
C PHE A 392 5.05 -8.39 21.64
N CYS A 393 4.94 -7.09 21.43
CA CYS A 393 4.77 -6.13 22.52
C CYS A 393 3.31 -5.85 22.89
N ALA A 394 2.36 -5.84 21.95
CA ALA A 394 0.96 -5.52 22.25
C ALA A 394 0.11 -6.79 22.40
N LYS A 395 0.09 -7.65 21.37
CA LYS A 395 -0.84 -8.79 21.30
C LYS A 395 -0.51 -9.92 22.28
N SER A 396 0.76 -10.03 22.67
CA SER A 396 1.23 -11.07 23.59
C SER A 396 0.67 -10.92 25.02
N PHE A 397 0.23 -9.73 25.43
CA PHE A 397 -0.47 -9.55 26.72
C PHE A 397 -1.84 -10.23 26.75
N LEU A 398 -2.49 -10.35 25.59
CA LEU A 398 -3.84 -10.90 25.46
C LEU A 398 -3.83 -12.39 25.07
N SER A 399 -2.83 -12.82 24.30
CA SER A 399 -2.72 -14.23 23.89
C SER A 399 -1.28 -14.62 23.54
N LEU A 400 -0.67 -15.48 24.36
CA LEU A 400 0.62 -16.12 24.04
C LEU A 400 0.56 -17.01 22.80
N THR A 401 -0.62 -17.47 22.41
CA THR A 401 -0.83 -18.30 21.22
C THR A 401 -0.74 -17.47 19.93
N SER A 402 -0.88 -16.14 20.01
CA SER A 402 -0.80 -15.24 18.84
C SER A 402 0.57 -15.26 18.16
N THR A 403 1.65 -15.52 18.91
CA THR A 403 3.03 -15.57 18.40
C THR A 403 3.40 -16.91 17.75
N ARG A 404 2.54 -17.93 17.86
CA ARG A 404 2.77 -19.26 17.25
C ARG A 404 2.92 -19.16 15.72
N SER A 405 2.20 -18.24 15.08
CA SER A 405 2.28 -18.05 13.62
C SER A 405 3.68 -17.63 13.16
N MET A 406 4.48 -16.99 14.02
CA MET A 406 5.84 -16.53 13.68
C MET A 406 6.84 -17.68 13.48
N PHE A 407 6.54 -18.90 13.93
CA PHE A 407 7.35 -20.09 13.66
C PHE A 407 7.17 -20.64 12.23
N ALA A 408 6.12 -20.19 11.53
CA ALA A 408 5.86 -20.60 10.15
C ALA A 408 6.96 -20.10 9.21
N LYS A 409 7.23 -20.88 8.16
CA LYS A 409 8.26 -20.56 7.16
C LYS A 409 7.89 -19.31 6.34
N ARG A 410 6.60 -19.15 6.03
CA ARG A 410 6.07 -18.01 5.28
C ARG A 410 5.57 -16.95 6.28
N GLN A 411 6.02 -15.72 6.09
CA GLN A 411 5.71 -14.56 6.93
C GLN A 411 5.37 -13.37 6.03
N ARG A 412 4.74 -12.35 6.63
CA ARG A 412 4.48 -11.07 5.96
C ARG A 412 5.78 -10.28 5.79
N LEU A 413 6.13 -9.98 4.54
CA LEU A 413 7.15 -9.03 4.15
C LEU A 413 6.44 -7.72 3.81
N GLN A 414 6.66 -6.69 4.62
CA GLN A 414 6.07 -5.37 4.44
C GLN A 414 7.12 -4.42 3.84
N ILE A 415 6.73 -3.70 2.79
CA ILE A 415 7.56 -2.74 2.08
C ILE A 415 6.97 -1.36 2.29
N GLY A 416 7.78 -0.44 2.82
CA GLY A 416 7.41 0.95 3.07
C GLY A 416 7.84 1.92 1.96
N LEU A 417 8.63 1.48 0.97
CA LEU A 417 9.05 2.31 -0.17
C LEU A 417 8.03 2.26 -1.31
N SER A 418 6.88 2.88 -1.08
CA SER A 418 5.73 2.80 -1.98
C SER A 418 4.89 4.08 -1.92
N ASP A 419 4.83 4.79 -3.04
CA ASP A 419 3.91 5.91 -3.15
C ASP A 419 2.48 5.41 -3.37
N SER A 420 1.53 6.26 -3.03
CA SER A 420 0.11 6.08 -3.36
C SER A 420 -0.10 6.46 -4.83
N ASN A 421 -0.58 5.52 -5.65
CA ASN A 421 -0.66 5.70 -7.10
C ASN A 421 -2.10 5.97 -7.55
N MET A 422 -2.23 6.89 -8.50
CA MET A 422 -3.50 7.20 -9.17
C MET A 422 -3.64 6.35 -10.44
N SER A 423 -2.56 6.08 -11.15
CA SER A 423 -2.55 5.21 -12.33
C SER A 423 -2.71 3.73 -12.02
N ASP A 424 -3.67 3.10 -12.71
CA ASP A 424 -3.89 1.65 -12.67
C ASP A 424 -2.64 0.88 -13.07
N LEU A 425 -1.94 1.34 -14.11
CA LEU A 425 -0.74 0.68 -14.60
C LEU A 425 0.40 0.80 -13.58
N ALA A 426 0.63 1.99 -13.01
CA ALA A 426 1.64 2.20 -12.00
C ALA A 426 1.38 1.34 -10.75
N GLU A 427 0.14 1.31 -10.28
CA GLU A 427 -0.26 0.55 -9.09
C GLU A 427 -0.18 -0.97 -9.32
N TYR A 428 -0.63 -1.45 -10.49
CA TYR A 428 -0.51 -2.85 -10.87
C TYR A 428 0.95 -3.29 -10.95
N VAL A 429 1.77 -2.55 -11.70
CA VAL A 429 3.20 -2.89 -11.89
C VAL A 429 3.93 -2.80 -10.57
N LYS A 430 3.62 -1.81 -9.72
CA LYS A 430 4.19 -1.65 -8.36
C LYS A 430 4.12 -2.98 -7.61
N VAL A 431 2.94 -3.59 -7.54
CA VAL A 431 2.76 -4.83 -6.75
C VAL A 431 3.15 -6.09 -7.51
N ALA A 432 2.73 -6.19 -8.76
CA ALA A 432 2.87 -7.41 -9.55
C ALA A 432 4.34 -7.74 -9.86
N SER A 433 5.16 -6.73 -10.16
CA SER A 433 6.58 -6.92 -10.45
C SER A 433 7.36 -7.44 -9.23
N VAL A 434 7.05 -6.94 -8.03
CA VAL A 434 7.64 -7.43 -6.77
C VAL A 434 7.23 -8.86 -6.49
N SER A 435 5.94 -9.20 -6.69
CA SER A 435 5.44 -10.57 -6.51
C SER A 435 6.20 -11.58 -7.40
N LEU A 436 6.42 -11.23 -8.67
CA LEU A 436 7.18 -12.04 -9.62
C LEU A 436 8.66 -12.14 -9.24
N VAL A 437 9.31 -11.03 -8.87
CA VAL A 437 10.72 -11.03 -8.45
C VAL A 437 10.91 -11.84 -7.16
N LEU A 438 9.95 -11.83 -6.24
CA LEU A 438 10.00 -12.70 -5.06
C LEU A 438 9.91 -14.19 -5.44
N ASP A 439 9.12 -14.57 -6.45
CA ASP A 439 9.09 -15.95 -6.96
C ASP A 439 10.44 -16.34 -7.58
N MET A 440 11.07 -15.42 -8.35
CA MET A 440 12.41 -15.62 -8.89
C MET A 440 13.44 -15.86 -7.77
N ILE A 441 13.41 -15.04 -6.72
CA ILE A 441 14.33 -15.14 -5.57
C ILE A 441 14.11 -16.45 -4.81
N GLU A 442 12.86 -16.86 -4.58
CA GLU A 442 12.51 -18.13 -3.91
C GLU A 442 12.98 -19.34 -4.73
N CYS A 443 12.91 -19.29 -6.06
CA CYS A 443 13.45 -20.31 -6.96
C CYS A 443 14.99 -20.28 -7.08
N GLY A 444 15.65 -19.26 -6.53
CA GLY A 444 17.10 -19.06 -6.63
C GLY A 444 17.56 -18.54 -8.00
N TYR A 445 16.65 -17.98 -8.80
CA TYR A 445 16.93 -17.32 -10.08
C TYR A 445 17.42 -15.88 -9.85
N VAL A 446 18.62 -15.75 -9.26
CA VAL A 446 19.19 -14.46 -8.80
C VAL A 446 20.49 -14.07 -9.50
N GLU A 447 21.03 -14.96 -10.35
CA GLU A 447 22.28 -14.71 -11.06
C GLU A 447 22.11 -13.56 -12.06
N GLY A 448 22.98 -12.56 -11.96
CA GLY A 448 22.95 -11.37 -12.82
C GLY A 448 22.10 -10.20 -12.29
N LEU A 449 21.36 -10.37 -11.19
CA LEU A 449 20.69 -9.27 -10.50
C LEU A 449 21.73 -8.29 -9.93
N PRO A 450 21.59 -6.97 -10.18
CA PRO A 450 22.50 -5.97 -9.64
C PRO A 450 22.28 -5.80 -8.13
N ILE A 451 23.34 -5.43 -7.41
CA ILE A 451 23.31 -5.11 -5.97
C ILE A 451 23.77 -3.65 -5.81
N ILE A 452 23.00 -2.83 -5.11
CA ILE A 452 23.35 -1.43 -4.80
C ILE A 452 24.21 -1.39 -3.53
N ARG A 453 25.33 -0.65 -3.58
CA ARG A 453 26.27 -0.55 -2.45
C ARG A 453 25.79 0.36 -1.32
N GLN A 454 25.20 1.50 -1.67
CA GLN A 454 24.69 2.50 -0.73
C GLN A 454 23.19 2.72 -0.98
N PRO A 455 22.32 1.84 -0.47
CA PRO A 455 20.90 1.82 -0.84
C PRO A 455 20.17 3.15 -0.61
N VAL A 456 20.33 3.76 0.57
CA VAL A 456 19.61 4.99 0.94
C VAL A 456 20.12 6.19 0.14
N GLU A 457 21.43 6.39 0.05
CA GLU A 457 22.01 7.49 -0.74
C GLU A 457 21.66 7.35 -2.23
N SER A 458 21.70 6.13 -2.77
CA SER A 458 21.32 5.85 -4.16
C SER A 458 19.83 6.12 -4.40
N LEU A 459 18.97 5.84 -3.42
CA LEU A 459 17.54 6.11 -3.47
C LEU A 459 17.27 7.62 -3.52
N HIS A 460 17.87 8.40 -2.62
CA HIS A 460 17.74 9.86 -2.63
C HIS A 460 18.26 10.45 -3.93
N ARG A 461 19.43 9.99 -4.42
CA ARG A 461 19.98 10.45 -5.69
C ARG A 461 19.07 10.18 -6.88
N ILE A 462 18.49 8.98 -6.96
CA ILE A 462 17.54 8.65 -8.04
C ILE A 462 16.26 9.48 -7.89
N SER A 463 15.72 9.61 -6.69
CA SER A 463 14.46 10.32 -6.45
C SER A 463 14.54 11.82 -6.74
N SER A 464 15.68 12.45 -6.44
CA SER A 464 15.90 13.87 -6.73
C SER A 464 16.13 14.17 -8.21
N ASP A 465 16.32 13.14 -9.04
CA ASP A 465 16.54 13.31 -10.48
C ASP A 465 15.35 12.79 -11.30
N TRP A 466 14.39 13.68 -11.52
CA TRP A 466 13.24 13.40 -12.36
C TRP A 466 13.59 13.25 -13.85
N ASN A 467 14.78 13.68 -14.31
CA ASN A 467 15.25 13.47 -15.68
C ASN A 467 15.83 12.07 -15.93
N LEU A 468 15.91 11.22 -14.89
CA LEU A 468 16.36 9.83 -14.97
C LEU A 468 17.78 9.66 -15.56
N VAL A 469 18.68 10.60 -15.28
CA VAL A 469 20.08 10.61 -15.79
C VAL A 469 21.05 9.99 -14.78
N SER A 470 20.72 10.12 -13.49
CA SER A 470 21.57 9.82 -12.36
C SER A 470 21.97 8.35 -12.36
N ARG A 471 23.26 8.15 -12.08
CA ARG A 471 23.87 6.83 -11.98
C ARG A 471 24.24 6.53 -10.54
N VAL A 472 24.05 5.27 -10.16
CA VAL A 472 24.33 4.77 -8.82
C VAL A 472 25.28 3.56 -8.87
N PRO A 473 26.15 3.41 -7.86
CA PRO A 473 27.14 2.35 -7.83
C PRO A 473 26.49 0.98 -7.56
N THR A 474 26.58 0.08 -8.53
CA THR A 474 26.10 -1.30 -8.41
C THR A 474 27.23 -2.33 -8.51
N SER A 475 26.91 -3.59 -8.22
CA SER A 475 27.80 -4.74 -8.49
C SER A 475 28.15 -4.93 -9.97
N ARG A 476 27.44 -4.27 -10.89
CA ARG A 476 27.64 -4.33 -12.34
C ARG A 476 28.18 -3.04 -12.94
N GLY A 477 28.69 -2.14 -12.10
CA GLY A 477 29.13 -0.79 -12.48
C GLY A 477 28.07 0.27 -12.19
N GLU A 478 28.30 1.48 -12.70
CA GLU A 478 27.38 2.60 -12.59
C GLU A 478 26.16 2.39 -13.49
N MET A 479 24.96 2.39 -12.92
CA MET A 479 23.71 2.15 -13.65
C MET A 479 22.68 3.23 -13.33
N THR A 480 21.86 3.60 -14.33
CA THR A 480 20.67 4.42 -14.10
C THR A 480 19.53 3.59 -13.50
N ALA A 481 18.48 4.25 -13.01
CA ALA A 481 17.28 3.56 -12.56
C ALA A 481 16.66 2.68 -13.67
N LEU A 482 16.58 3.20 -14.90
CA LEU A 482 16.06 2.45 -16.06
C LEU A 482 16.98 1.28 -16.44
N ASP A 483 18.30 1.43 -16.37
CA ASP A 483 19.22 0.31 -16.62
C ASP A 483 18.99 -0.84 -15.64
N ILE A 484 18.79 -0.51 -14.36
CA ILE A 484 18.51 -1.51 -13.32
C ILE A 484 17.17 -2.20 -13.62
N GLN A 485 16.10 -1.45 -13.86
CA GLN A 485 14.78 -1.99 -14.21
C GLN A 485 14.83 -2.90 -15.45
N LYS A 486 15.57 -2.49 -16.49
CA LYS A 486 15.77 -3.29 -17.71
C LYS A 486 16.46 -4.62 -17.43
N VAL A 487 17.43 -4.66 -16.51
CA VAL A 487 18.08 -5.91 -16.10
C VAL A 487 17.08 -6.84 -15.38
N TYR A 488 16.29 -6.31 -14.44
CA TYR A 488 15.25 -7.10 -13.76
C TYR A 488 14.20 -7.64 -14.73
N LEU A 489 13.66 -6.78 -15.60
CA LEU A 489 12.64 -7.15 -16.58
C LEU A 489 13.13 -8.25 -17.53
N ASN A 490 14.35 -8.13 -18.05
CA ASN A 490 14.94 -9.16 -18.94
C ASN A 490 15.19 -10.49 -18.24
N LEU A 491 15.61 -10.45 -16.97
CA LEU A 491 15.80 -11.69 -16.19
C LEU A 491 14.45 -12.32 -15.82
N ALA A 492 13.44 -11.52 -15.52
CA ALA A 492 12.08 -11.98 -15.26
C ALA A 492 11.46 -12.64 -16.50
N LYS A 493 11.65 -12.07 -17.70
CA LYS A 493 11.24 -12.71 -18.97
C LYS A 493 11.83 -14.11 -19.12
N ARG A 494 13.15 -14.23 -18.99
CA ARG A 494 13.84 -15.53 -19.07
C ARG A 494 13.35 -16.52 -18.01
N PHE A 495 13.13 -16.06 -16.78
CA PHE A 495 12.59 -16.91 -15.71
C PHE A 495 11.20 -17.46 -16.04
N VAL A 496 10.33 -16.62 -16.62
CA VAL A 496 8.98 -17.02 -17.02
C VAL A 496 9.02 -17.95 -18.23
N ASP A 497 9.93 -17.74 -19.18
CA ASP A 497 10.12 -18.62 -20.34
C ASP A 497 10.63 -20.02 -19.92
N ASP A 498 11.47 -20.09 -18.90
CA ASP A 498 11.99 -21.35 -18.33
C ASP A 498 10.95 -22.08 -17.45
N ALA A 499 9.87 -21.43 -17.05
CA ALA A 499 8.86 -21.99 -16.16
C ALA A 499 7.88 -22.93 -16.91
N PRO A 500 7.41 -24.02 -16.27
CA PRO A 500 6.39 -24.90 -16.85
C PRO A 500 5.10 -24.13 -17.20
N ALA A 501 4.53 -24.41 -18.38
CA ALA A 501 3.36 -23.69 -18.91
C ALA A 501 2.14 -23.69 -17.97
N ASN A 502 1.93 -24.78 -17.22
CA ASN A 502 0.85 -24.92 -16.25
C ASN A 502 1.07 -24.15 -14.94
N MET A 503 2.27 -23.60 -14.72
CA MET A 503 2.64 -22.87 -13.50
C MET A 503 2.80 -21.36 -13.75
N LEU A 504 2.48 -20.87 -14.95
CA LEU A 504 2.73 -19.48 -15.33
C LEU A 504 1.85 -18.47 -14.58
N GLY A 505 0.66 -18.87 -14.12
CA GLY A 505 -0.29 -17.94 -13.49
C GLY A 505 -0.47 -16.67 -14.34
N ASP A 506 -0.36 -15.52 -13.70
CA ASP A 506 -0.48 -14.20 -14.34
C ASP A 506 0.87 -13.62 -14.81
N ALA A 507 1.97 -14.37 -14.71
CA ALA A 507 3.32 -13.83 -14.95
C ALA A 507 3.49 -13.18 -16.33
N LYS A 508 2.82 -13.70 -17.38
CA LYS A 508 2.84 -13.10 -18.71
C LYS A 508 2.19 -11.72 -18.75
N LEU A 509 1.07 -11.54 -18.06
CA LEU A 509 0.39 -10.25 -17.95
C LEU A 509 1.25 -9.26 -17.15
N VAL A 510 1.88 -9.73 -16.06
CA VAL A 510 2.83 -8.92 -15.28
C VAL A 510 3.96 -8.40 -16.16
N LEU A 511 4.59 -9.26 -16.95
CA LEU A 511 5.68 -8.86 -17.85
C LEU A 511 5.23 -7.87 -18.93
N TYR A 512 4.03 -8.07 -19.48
CA TYR A 512 3.45 -7.16 -20.47
C TYR A 512 3.25 -5.76 -19.88
N ARG A 513 2.59 -5.65 -18.72
CA ARG A 513 2.33 -4.36 -18.06
C ARG A 513 3.60 -3.69 -17.54
N TRP A 514 4.56 -4.47 -17.03
CA TRP A 514 5.84 -3.93 -16.62
C TRP A 514 6.64 -3.40 -17.81
N GLN A 515 6.63 -4.10 -18.95
CA GLN A 515 7.24 -3.62 -20.18
C GLN A 515 6.56 -2.35 -20.69
N GLU A 516 5.23 -2.29 -20.69
CA GLU A 516 4.46 -1.11 -21.08
C GLU A 516 4.86 0.13 -20.25
N LEU A 517 4.90 0.01 -18.93
CA LEU A 517 5.28 1.13 -18.06
C LEU A 517 6.76 1.51 -18.21
N PHE A 518 7.64 0.53 -18.39
CA PHE A 518 9.07 0.76 -18.66
C PHE A 518 9.28 1.52 -19.96
N ASP A 519 8.58 1.14 -21.03
CA ASP A 519 8.70 1.76 -22.34
C ASP A 519 8.22 3.21 -22.30
N ALA A 520 7.15 3.51 -21.56
CA ALA A 520 6.66 4.87 -21.34
C ALA A 520 7.73 5.78 -20.69
N ALA A 521 8.34 5.31 -19.59
CA ALA A 521 9.41 6.08 -18.92
C ALA A 521 10.69 6.17 -19.76
N ASN A 522 11.00 5.12 -20.53
CA ASN A 522 12.17 5.09 -21.40
C ASN A 522 12.00 5.99 -22.64
N ALA A 523 10.79 6.11 -23.21
CA ALA A 523 10.48 7.03 -24.30
C ALA A 523 10.73 8.48 -23.87
N PHE A 524 10.19 8.88 -22.72
CA PHE A 524 10.47 10.19 -22.12
C PHE A 524 11.97 10.43 -21.92
N ARG A 525 12.72 9.43 -21.42
CA ARG A 525 14.17 9.57 -21.24
C ARG A 525 14.91 9.76 -22.56
N GLN A 526 14.45 9.15 -23.65
CA GLN A 526 15.06 9.29 -24.97
C GLN A 526 14.72 10.64 -25.60
N ASN A 527 13.48 11.11 -25.43
CA ASN A 527 13.01 12.39 -25.91
C ASN A 527 12.05 13.02 -24.89
N ALA A 528 12.49 14.11 -24.25
CA ALA A 528 11.70 14.77 -23.20
C ALA A 528 10.36 15.35 -23.71
N ASN A 529 10.21 15.53 -25.02
CA ASN A 529 8.96 15.98 -25.65
C ASN A 529 7.98 14.82 -25.93
N ASP A 530 8.45 13.57 -25.87
CA ASP A 530 7.62 12.38 -26.10
C ASP A 530 7.08 11.87 -24.75
N ILE A 531 5.96 12.46 -24.34
CA ILE A 531 5.27 12.14 -23.09
C ILE A 531 3.95 11.41 -23.30
N ASP A 532 3.47 11.30 -24.54
CA ASP A 532 2.12 10.82 -24.88
C ASP A 532 1.83 9.41 -24.34
N MET A 533 2.83 8.52 -24.38
CA MET A 533 2.69 7.17 -23.83
C MET A 533 2.57 7.19 -22.30
N ALA A 534 3.23 8.14 -21.64
CA ALA A 534 3.36 8.18 -20.19
C ALA A 534 2.25 8.97 -19.48
N ILE A 535 1.59 9.93 -20.15
CA ILE A 535 0.43 10.64 -19.60
C ILE A 535 -0.68 9.65 -19.22
N GLY A 536 -1.10 9.68 -17.95
CA GLY A 536 -2.07 8.78 -17.33
C GLY A 536 -1.53 7.37 -16.98
N ARG A 537 -0.31 7.03 -17.41
CA ARG A 537 0.36 5.75 -17.08
C ARG A 537 1.44 5.88 -16.01
N VAL A 538 2.18 6.99 -16.02
CA VAL A 538 3.26 7.31 -15.07
C VAL A 538 2.83 8.54 -14.27
N ASP A 539 2.54 8.35 -12.98
CA ASP A 539 1.93 9.38 -12.15
C ASP A 539 2.80 10.65 -12.05
N TRP A 540 4.07 10.51 -11.67
CA TRP A 540 4.98 11.65 -11.53
C TRP A 540 5.13 12.44 -12.84
N LEU A 541 5.18 11.77 -14.00
CA LEU A 541 5.32 12.45 -15.28
C LEU A 541 4.03 13.19 -15.66
N THR A 542 2.88 12.54 -15.46
CA THR A 542 1.56 13.13 -15.72
C THR A 542 1.36 14.38 -14.88
N LYS A 543 1.64 14.27 -13.58
CA LYS A 543 1.56 15.40 -12.65
C LYS A 543 2.55 16.50 -13.00
N ARG A 544 3.79 16.16 -13.36
CA ARG A 544 4.80 17.14 -13.78
C ARG A 544 4.34 17.95 -14.99
N ASN A 545 3.77 17.28 -16.00
CA ASN A 545 3.22 17.94 -17.18
C ASN A 545 2.10 18.93 -16.81
N LEU A 546 1.21 18.57 -15.88
CA LEU A 546 0.18 19.50 -15.38
C LEU A 546 0.78 20.71 -14.66
N ILE A 547 1.81 20.51 -13.84
CA ILE A 547 2.50 21.61 -13.14
C ILE A 547 3.22 22.53 -14.14
N ASP A 548 3.89 21.97 -15.15
CA ASP A 548 4.62 22.73 -16.16
C ASP A 548 3.66 23.52 -17.08
N SER A 549 2.43 23.04 -17.27
CA SER A 549 1.40 23.75 -18.06
C SER A 549 0.97 25.10 -17.46
N LEU A 550 1.25 25.35 -16.17
CA LEU A 550 1.00 26.66 -15.54
C LEU A 550 1.96 27.76 -16.02
N GLY A 551 3.06 27.39 -16.71
CA GLY A 551 4.10 28.31 -17.15
C GLY A 551 5.19 28.55 -16.09
N GLU A 552 6.26 29.23 -16.47
CA GLU A 552 7.42 29.48 -15.59
C GLU A 552 7.10 30.47 -14.46
N GLU A 553 6.26 31.47 -14.74
CA GLU A 553 5.88 32.55 -13.81
C GLU A 553 4.93 32.13 -12.69
N ALA A 554 4.40 30.89 -12.73
CA ALA A 554 3.44 30.42 -11.73
C ALA A 554 4.06 30.31 -10.33
N HIS A 555 3.38 30.86 -9.34
CA HIS A 555 3.82 30.83 -7.95
C HIS A 555 3.87 29.39 -7.42
N TRP A 556 4.73 29.16 -6.43
CA TRP A 556 4.87 27.86 -5.78
C TRP A 556 3.53 27.35 -5.22
N THR A 557 2.70 28.23 -4.66
CA THR A 557 1.38 27.88 -4.12
C THR A 557 0.45 27.30 -5.18
N ASP A 558 0.45 27.87 -6.39
CA ASP A 558 -0.40 27.39 -7.50
C ASP A 558 0.09 26.02 -7.98
N ARG A 559 1.40 25.86 -8.13
CA ARG A 559 2.03 24.58 -8.48
C ARG A 559 1.77 23.52 -7.41
N LYS A 560 1.82 23.87 -6.13
CA LYS A 560 1.56 22.96 -5.01
C LYS A 560 0.07 22.56 -4.95
N LYS A 561 -0.84 23.47 -5.30
CA LYS A 561 -2.26 23.15 -5.45
C LYS A 561 -2.47 22.08 -6.53
N VAL A 562 -1.80 22.20 -7.68
CA VAL A 562 -1.84 21.16 -8.73
C VAL A 562 -1.27 19.83 -8.23
N ASP A 563 -0.13 19.86 -7.53
CA ASP A 563 0.50 18.68 -6.95
C ASP A 563 -0.44 17.89 -6.02
N LEU A 564 -1.20 18.60 -5.17
CA LEU A 564 -2.17 18.00 -4.25
C LEU A 564 -3.46 17.56 -4.95
N ARG A 565 -4.08 18.42 -5.78
CA ARG A 565 -5.35 18.12 -6.47
C ARG A 565 -5.24 17.02 -7.51
N TYR A 566 -4.03 16.68 -7.93
CA TYR A 566 -3.79 15.47 -8.74
C TYR A 566 -4.26 14.18 -8.04
N HIS A 567 -4.18 14.11 -6.71
CA HIS A 567 -4.53 12.92 -5.92
C HIS A 567 -5.92 12.97 -5.31
N GLU A 568 -6.68 14.03 -5.59
CA GLU A 568 -8.04 14.16 -5.10
C GLU A 568 -8.92 13.10 -5.75
N LEU A 569 -9.65 12.33 -4.94
CA LEU A 569 -10.49 11.21 -5.41
C LEU A 569 -11.89 11.64 -5.86
N SER A 570 -12.24 12.92 -5.70
CA SER A 570 -13.49 13.46 -6.21
C SER A 570 -13.48 13.54 -7.75
N GLU A 571 -14.64 13.81 -8.34
CA GLU A 571 -14.77 14.11 -9.77
C GLU A 571 -13.96 15.36 -10.19
N GLU A 572 -13.74 16.30 -9.26
CA GLU A 572 -12.93 17.49 -9.52
C GLU A 572 -11.42 17.25 -9.44
N GLY A 573 -10.98 16.04 -9.07
CA GLY A 573 -9.58 15.66 -9.01
C GLY A 573 -8.94 15.63 -10.40
N TYR A 574 -7.70 16.11 -10.51
CA TYR A 574 -7.09 16.32 -11.83
C TYR A 574 -6.79 15.00 -12.56
N TYR A 575 -6.49 13.94 -11.81
CA TYR A 575 -6.37 12.61 -12.39
C TYR A 575 -7.73 12.04 -12.80
N SER A 576 -8.78 12.24 -11.99
CA SER A 576 -10.16 11.80 -12.30
C SER A 576 -10.65 12.42 -13.61
N MET A 577 -10.51 13.74 -13.77
CA MET A 577 -10.86 14.45 -15.02
C MET A 577 -10.05 13.95 -16.22
N LEU A 578 -8.75 13.62 -16.04
CA LEU A 578 -7.96 13.02 -17.11
C LEU A 578 -8.55 11.66 -17.54
N MET A 579 -8.98 10.83 -16.59
CA MET A 579 -9.57 9.52 -16.87
C MET A 579 -10.91 9.58 -17.60
N GLU A 580 -11.69 10.66 -17.45
CA GLU A 580 -12.91 10.87 -18.25
C GLU A 580 -12.61 10.99 -19.74
N SER A 581 -11.52 11.69 -20.08
CA SER A 581 -11.05 11.84 -21.46
C SER A 581 -10.29 10.61 -22.00
N ARG A 582 -9.81 9.74 -21.10
CA ARG A 582 -8.93 8.59 -21.41
C ARG A 582 -9.37 7.31 -20.67
N PRO A 583 -10.61 6.82 -20.90
CA PRO A 583 -11.09 5.60 -20.26
C PRO A 583 -10.32 4.35 -20.72
N ASP A 584 -9.60 4.42 -21.84
CA ASP A 584 -8.72 3.36 -22.37
C ASP A 584 -7.59 2.97 -21.41
N LEU A 585 -7.24 3.86 -20.47
CA LEU A 585 -6.16 3.66 -19.51
C LEU A 585 -6.58 2.83 -18.28
N ARG A 586 -7.89 2.62 -18.07
CA ARG A 586 -8.40 1.81 -16.97
C ARG A 586 -8.07 0.33 -17.21
N LEU A 587 -7.50 -0.33 -16.21
CA LEU A 587 -7.19 -1.76 -16.26
C LEU A 587 -8.29 -2.60 -15.60
N VAL A 588 -9.16 -1.97 -14.81
CA VAL A 588 -10.29 -2.61 -14.13
C VAL A 588 -11.61 -1.94 -14.54
N THR A 589 -12.67 -2.74 -14.64
CA THR A 589 -14.00 -2.25 -15.01
C THR A 589 -14.82 -1.87 -13.76
N ALA A 590 -15.83 -1.03 -13.94
CA ALA A 590 -16.73 -0.63 -12.84
C ALA A 590 -17.41 -1.85 -12.20
N GLU A 591 -17.78 -2.87 -12.98
CA GLU A 591 -18.39 -4.10 -12.45
C GLU A 591 -17.40 -4.91 -11.59
N GLN A 592 -16.11 -4.89 -11.94
CA GLN A 592 -15.08 -5.53 -11.11
C GLN A 592 -14.93 -4.80 -9.78
N ILE A 593 -14.97 -3.47 -9.81
CA ILE A 593 -14.85 -2.61 -8.62
C ILE A 593 -16.06 -2.81 -7.69
N ASP A 594 -17.28 -2.66 -8.20
CA ASP A 594 -18.53 -2.87 -7.44
C ASP A 594 -18.62 -4.30 -6.87
N ARG A 595 -18.16 -5.30 -7.64
CA ARG A 595 -18.06 -6.67 -7.13
C ARG A 595 -17.13 -6.76 -5.91
N ARG A 596 -15.99 -6.05 -5.89
CA ARG A 596 -15.06 -6.07 -4.76
C ARG A 596 -15.59 -5.30 -3.55
N ARG A 597 -16.34 -4.21 -3.78
CA ARG A 597 -17.03 -3.47 -2.71
C ARG A 597 -17.96 -4.40 -1.93
N ARG A 598 -18.69 -5.24 -2.67
CA ARG A 598 -19.67 -6.15 -2.09
C ARG A 598 -19.09 -7.47 -1.63
N SER A 599 -17.97 -7.95 -2.16
CA SER A 599 -17.42 -9.27 -1.84
C SER A 599 -15.90 -9.41 -2.03
N PRO A 600 -15.16 -9.94 -1.03
CA PRO A 600 -13.75 -10.25 -1.16
C PRO A 600 -13.48 -11.31 -2.24
N PRO A 601 -12.28 -11.33 -2.84
CA PRO A 601 -11.83 -12.43 -3.69
C PRO A 601 -11.91 -13.81 -3.03
N ALA A 602 -12.30 -14.82 -3.81
CA ALA A 602 -12.30 -16.21 -3.37
C ALA A 602 -10.86 -16.74 -3.21
N GLY A 603 -10.69 -17.79 -2.40
CA GLY A 603 -9.39 -18.44 -2.21
C GLY A 603 -8.41 -17.66 -1.31
N SER A 604 -8.91 -16.68 -0.56
CA SER A 604 -8.17 -15.98 0.48
C SER A 604 -8.88 -16.05 1.85
N PRO A 605 -8.15 -15.81 2.95
CA PRO A 605 -8.75 -15.71 4.28
C PRO A 605 -9.86 -14.64 4.36
N ALA A 606 -9.74 -13.58 3.55
CA ALA A 606 -10.73 -12.51 3.46
C ALA A 606 -12.11 -13.01 3.07
N ALA A 607 -12.22 -14.06 2.23
CA ALA A 607 -13.50 -14.63 1.82
C ALA A 607 -14.34 -15.10 3.02
N ARG A 608 -13.71 -15.88 3.91
CA ARG A 608 -14.36 -16.40 5.11
C ARG A 608 -14.63 -15.28 6.13
N ARG A 609 -13.70 -14.33 6.26
CA ARG A 609 -13.87 -13.16 7.13
C ARG A 609 -15.07 -12.33 6.71
N GLY A 610 -15.14 -11.94 5.44
CA GLY A 610 -16.26 -11.16 4.89
C GLY A 610 -17.61 -11.87 5.00
N TRP A 611 -17.64 -13.20 4.78
CA TRP A 611 -18.87 -13.99 5.00
C TRP A 611 -19.35 -13.93 6.45
N LEU A 612 -18.46 -14.12 7.42
CA LEU A 612 -18.81 -14.02 8.84
C LEU A 612 -19.25 -12.61 9.24
N ILE A 613 -18.61 -11.57 8.71
CA ILE A 613 -19.01 -10.18 8.99
C ILE A 613 -20.44 -9.91 8.54
N ARG A 614 -20.82 -10.35 7.33
CA ARG A 614 -22.20 -10.20 6.84
C ARG A 614 -23.22 -10.92 7.70
N GLU A 615 -22.87 -12.08 8.22
CA GLU A 615 -23.76 -12.88 9.05
C GLU A 615 -23.94 -12.27 10.46
N PHE A 616 -22.86 -11.77 11.07
CA PHE A 616 -22.87 -11.43 12.50
C PHE A 616 -22.93 -9.93 12.82
N ALA A 617 -22.61 -9.01 11.90
CA ALA A 617 -22.53 -7.57 12.18
C ALA A 617 -23.83 -6.97 12.74
N GLY A 618 -25.00 -7.49 12.35
CA GLY A 618 -26.32 -7.08 12.86
C GLY A 618 -26.98 -8.09 13.80
N SER A 619 -26.25 -9.11 14.25
CA SER A 619 -26.82 -10.19 15.08
C SER A 619 -26.70 -9.92 16.58
N ASP A 620 -27.51 -10.60 17.39
CA ASP A 620 -27.41 -10.55 18.86
C ASP A 620 -26.07 -11.10 19.40
N GLU A 621 -25.35 -11.89 18.59
CA GLU A 621 -24.04 -12.42 18.93
C GLU A 621 -22.93 -11.47 18.45
N PRO A 622 -22.28 -10.70 19.34
CA PRO A 622 -21.24 -9.77 18.91
C PRO A 622 -20.05 -10.55 18.33
N MET A 623 -19.54 -10.04 17.22
CA MET A 623 -18.34 -10.52 16.57
C MET A 623 -17.26 -9.44 16.62
N GLN A 624 -16.03 -9.85 16.95
CA GLN A 624 -14.83 -9.04 16.76
C GLN A 624 -13.90 -9.80 15.83
N SER A 625 -13.22 -9.07 14.94
CA SER A 625 -12.31 -9.67 13.96
C SER A 625 -10.88 -9.23 14.16
N GLU A 626 -9.97 -10.09 13.73
CA GLU A 626 -8.59 -9.75 13.38
C GLU A 626 -8.33 -10.25 11.95
N TRP A 627 -7.16 -10.05 11.37
CA TRP A 627 -6.79 -10.63 10.07
C TRP A 627 -6.80 -12.16 10.03
N ALA A 628 -6.44 -12.85 11.12
CA ALA A 628 -6.23 -14.31 11.10
C ALA A 628 -7.43 -15.14 11.62
N TYR A 629 -8.24 -14.57 12.50
CA TYR A 629 -9.39 -15.24 13.12
C TYR A 629 -10.43 -14.22 13.59
N ALA A 630 -11.65 -14.70 13.86
CA ALA A 630 -12.69 -13.96 14.54
C ALA A 630 -13.04 -14.58 15.89
N VAL A 631 -13.55 -13.76 16.80
CA VAL A 631 -14.15 -14.17 18.07
C VAL A 631 -15.62 -13.81 18.06
N ILE A 632 -16.49 -14.81 18.25
CA ILE A 632 -17.94 -14.66 18.18
C ILE A 632 -18.56 -15.01 19.54
N GLY A 633 -19.50 -14.19 20.01
CA GLY A 633 -20.29 -14.41 21.21
C GLY A 633 -19.77 -13.72 22.49
N ARG A 634 -20.52 -13.86 23.58
CA ARG A 634 -20.24 -13.22 24.89
C ARG A 634 -19.80 -14.22 25.97
N GLY A 635 -18.93 -13.77 26.86
CA GLY A 635 -18.52 -14.52 28.06
C GLY A 635 -17.98 -15.93 27.77
N ARG A 636 -18.48 -16.93 28.50
CA ARG A 636 -18.05 -18.34 28.38
C ARG A 636 -18.47 -19.03 27.07
N LYS A 637 -19.36 -18.43 26.28
CA LYS A 637 -19.81 -18.96 24.98
C LYS A 637 -18.95 -18.47 23.80
N ARG A 638 -17.87 -17.70 24.07
CA ARG A 638 -16.98 -17.19 23.03
C ARG A 638 -16.36 -18.31 22.20
N ARG A 639 -16.49 -18.23 20.89
CA ARG A 639 -15.90 -19.18 19.92
C ARG A 639 -14.86 -18.45 19.08
N ARG A 640 -13.71 -19.10 18.88
CA ARG A 640 -12.67 -18.63 17.96
C ARG A 640 -12.79 -19.37 16.64
N VAL A 641 -12.84 -18.63 15.54
CA VAL A 641 -12.90 -19.18 14.18
C VAL A 641 -11.68 -18.71 13.40
N ASP A 642 -10.74 -19.63 13.13
CA ASP A 642 -9.56 -19.33 12.32
C ASP A 642 -9.92 -19.29 10.82
N PHE A 643 -9.46 -18.27 10.07
CA PHE A 643 -9.80 -18.14 8.65
C PHE A 643 -8.96 -19.01 7.73
N ALA A 644 -7.72 -19.29 8.11
CA ALA A 644 -6.77 -20.04 7.29
C ALA A 644 -6.98 -21.57 7.30
N LYS A 645 -7.86 -22.09 8.16
CA LYS A 645 -8.23 -23.51 8.13
C LYS A 645 -9.35 -23.71 7.11
N GLU A 646 -8.99 -24.22 5.93
CA GLU A 646 -9.96 -24.87 5.06
C GLU A 646 -10.64 -25.99 5.85
N SER A 647 -11.97 -25.97 5.84
CA SER A 647 -12.83 -27.06 6.30
C SER A 647 -12.91 -28.14 5.25
#